data_AF-A0A1C6ECR4-F1
#
_entry.id   AF-A0A1C6ECR4-F1
#
_cell.length_a   1.000
_cell.length_b   1.000
_cell.length_c   1.000
_cell.angle_alpha   90.00
_cell.angle_beta   90.00
_cell.angle_gamma   90.00
#
_symmetry.space_group_name_H-M   'P 1'
#
loop_
_entity.id
_entity.type
_entity.pdbx_description
1 polymer ?
#
loop_
_entity_poly.entity_id
_entity_poly.type
_entity_poly.pdbx_seq_one_letter_code
_entity_poly.pdbx_strand_id
1 'polypeptide(L)'
;MLKKENEVVKEAIEKGVFPYFISHEYNRFYELVKRGQYAGAWFELRDIAELIIKFPVFLGFSCLFYEDLNLEDMRIRGIVKDLLSKSLSLGKWKEFLVKLLGYDVLKKDMPEVYHILKVVGRFVSDYRIVEWRNDMIGHGALPFEDSDDFIYDMRRLSRGIDDCLEETIEDYEKIVLRQEENVVAEISGKRICLERYIFEKEFFFDKFNSLNYNVHSLNYMNGKHLDIDNAWYRDAVKKKEIADELERYRKVQLDTRWKWEDVMNLQRLNKPEMYQDNKKLMKWLNRVMEEEPKGVFLLTMDRGMGKTAFVSSLNQLLADKYEEKLYIRAYYCSALKYRSMEEFVTEFNSLFKMEKCSGQTTVGKESRQLKWLDGKKEMAECLEDVLQCVRKERQNEALKLLFIIDGIDEIYEEGNKKNIFDFIPLRDQLAEGVYILLTSRNGDTESLSDFTQGKLAQLRKESVCAECNFTLKNNSDKKLYGRMLRGYFTEACKNSGAEGVPEEEKEAVLKKMCEEAKYRFVDFRLYVTLFKEAVKNHRNIWTIFDEKDGRKAFFAYMRQVLGEKVYHKAGRILLIIATAYCPLTVKDCVFLEEMETGGNITEILAILQMFESLLVYKRTGIAEINNHTIAECKNEKYQEAIVQEFGGLMDELVEEWIGFIES
;
A
#
# COMPACT_ATOMS: atom_id res chain seq x y z
N MET A 1 -23.47 -0.42 15.02
CA MET A 1 -22.52 -0.83 16.07
C MET A 1 -22.22 -2.32 15.93
N LEU A 2 -21.03 -2.75 16.35
CA LEU A 2 -20.67 -4.17 16.46
C LEU A 2 -21.50 -4.86 17.55
N LYS A 3 -21.57 -6.20 17.52
CA LYS A 3 -22.23 -6.96 18.59
C LYS A 3 -21.47 -6.77 19.91
N LYS A 4 -22.19 -6.91 21.03
CA LYS A 4 -21.56 -7.03 22.34
C LYS A 4 -20.75 -8.34 22.37
N GLU A 5 -19.58 -8.28 23.00
CA GLU A 5 -18.68 -9.38 23.34
C GLU A 5 -19.43 -10.63 23.82
N ASN A 6 -19.01 -11.81 23.37
CA ASN A 6 -19.62 -13.08 23.78
C ASN A 6 -19.31 -13.35 25.26
N GLU A 7 -20.35 -13.33 26.11
CA GLU A 7 -20.22 -13.48 27.56
C GLU A 7 -19.68 -14.87 27.96
N VAL A 8 -19.92 -15.93 27.17
CA VAL A 8 -19.42 -17.29 27.43
C VAL A 8 -17.91 -17.35 27.21
N VAL A 9 -17.45 -16.83 26.07
CA VAL A 9 -16.01 -16.73 25.74
C VAL A 9 -15.29 -15.84 26.76
N LYS A 10 -15.92 -14.72 27.14
CA LYS A 10 -15.40 -13.80 28.16
C LYS A 10 -15.27 -14.47 29.53
N GLU A 11 -16.26 -15.24 29.98
CA GLU A 11 -16.18 -16.00 31.24
C GLU A 11 -15.07 -17.05 31.21
N ALA A 12 -14.86 -17.72 30.06
CA ALA A 12 -13.75 -18.65 29.87
C ALA A 12 -12.37 -17.95 29.87
N ILE A 13 -12.26 -16.75 29.28
CA ILE A 13 -11.05 -15.90 29.36
C ILE A 13 -10.77 -15.47 30.80
N GLU A 14 -11.78 -15.02 31.55
CA GLU A 14 -11.65 -14.64 32.96
C GLU A 14 -11.22 -15.81 33.86
N LYS A 15 -11.58 -17.05 33.50
CA LYS A 15 -11.10 -18.29 34.15
C LYS A 15 -9.71 -18.75 33.69
N GLY A 16 -9.12 -18.12 32.68
CA GLY A 16 -7.82 -18.49 32.13
C GLY A 16 -7.83 -19.76 31.28
N VAL A 17 -8.97 -20.11 30.66
CA VAL A 17 -9.11 -21.31 29.80
C VAL A 17 -8.23 -21.20 28.56
N PHE A 18 -8.25 -20.06 27.87
CA PHE A 18 -7.47 -19.87 26.67
C PHE A 18 -6.05 -19.40 26.98
N PRO A 19 -5.05 -19.81 26.18
CA PRO A 19 -3.70 -19.28 26.25
C PRO A 19 -3.66 -17.75 26.32
N TYR A 20 -2.77 -17.22 27.17
CA TYR A 20 -2.71 -15.80 27.52
C TYR A 20 -2.70 -14.85 26.32
N PHE A 21 -1.97 -15.20 25.25
CA PHE A 21 -1.89 -14.41 24.02
C PHE A 21 -3.22 -14.33 23.23
N ILE A 22 -4.02 -15.41 23.20
CA ILE A 22 -5.37 -15.38 22.61
C ILE A 22 -6.28 -14.52 23.49
N SER A 23 -6.25 -14.73 24.80
CA SER A 23 -7.03 -13.98 25.80
C SER A 23 -6.74 -12.48 25.74
N HIS A 24 -5.48 -12.08 25.58
CA HIS A 24 -5.07 -10.68 25.53
C HIS A 24 -5.56 -9.98 24.25
N GLU A 25 -5.27 -10.53 23.06
CA GLU A 25 -5.70 -9.91 21.81
C GLU A 25 -7.23 -9.88 21.65
N TYR A 26 -7.96 -10.86 22.24
CA TYR A 26 -9.43 -10.83 22.30
C TYR A 26 -9.94 -9.66 23.15
N ASN A 27 -9.43 -9.53 24.38
CA ASN A 27 -9.81 -8.46 25.29
C ASN A 27 -9.51 -7.08 24.69
N ARG A 28 -8.33 -6.95 24.08
CA ARG A 28 -7.85 -5.75 23.39
C ARG A 28 -8.73 -5.37 22.21
N PHE A 29 -9.05 -6.32 21.33
CA PHE A 29 -9.98 -6.10 20.21
C PHE A 29 -11.31 -5.52 20.73
N TYR A 30 -11.92 -6.16 21.73
CA TYR A 30 -13.18 -5.67 22.29
C TYR A 30 -13.03 -4.36 23.09
N GLU A 31 -11.88 -4.04 23.67
CA GLU A 31 -11.58 -2.73 24.29
C GLU A 31 -11.54 -1.60 23.24
N LEU A 32 -10.87 -1.81 22.11
CA LEU A 32 -10.83 -0.85 21.00
C LEU A 32 -12.24 -0.66 20.40
N VAL A 33 -13.02 -1.74 20.23
CA VAL A 33 -14.43 -1.66 19.81
C VAL A 33 -15.28 -0.88 20.80
N LYS A 34 -15.12 -1.09 22.12
CA LYS A 34 -15.84 -0.34 23.18
C LYS A 34 -15.49 1.15 23.16
N ARG A 35 -14.26 1.51 22.75
CA ARG A 35 -13.80 2.90 22.58
C ARG A 35 -14.13 3.52 21.21
N GLY A 36 -14.71 2.76 20.28
CA GLY A 36 -15.00 3.21 18.91
C GLY A 36 -13.77 3.36 18.01
N GLN A 37 -12.65 2.75 18.38
CA GLN A 37 -11.36 2.82 17.66
C GLN A 37 -11.33 1.74 16.57
N TYR A 38 -12.19 1.89 15.56
CA TYR A 38 -12.50 0.77 14.65
C TYR A 38 -11.34 0.40 13.71
N ALA A 39 -10.55 1.35 13.21
CA ALA A 39 -9.33 1.02 12.47
C ALA A 39 -8.29 0.29 13.33
N GLY A 40 -8.09 0.70 14.59
CA GLY A 40 -7.25 -0.05 15.53
C GLY A 40 -7.78 -1.46 15.78
N ALA A 41 -9.08 -1.59 16.08
CA ALA A 41 -9.74 -2.88 16.26
C ALA A 41 -9.66 -3.77 15.00
N TRP A 42 -9.62 -3.18 13.80
CA TRP A 42 -9.41 -3.92 12.57
C TRP A 42 -8.05 -4.64 12.57
N PHE A 43 -6.96 -3.95 12.96
CA PHE A 43 -5.63 -4.58 13.02
C PHE A 43 -5.57 -5.69 14.07
N GLU A 44 -6.14 -5.50 15.27
CA GLU A 44 -6.15 -6.56 16.28
C GLU A 44 -7.02 -7.76 15.86
N LEU A 45 -8.09 -7.54 15.06
CA LEU A 45 -8.93 -8.60 14.49
C LEU A 45 -8.15 -9.54 13.56
N ARG A 46 -7.15 -9.02 12.83
CA ARG A 46 -6.20 -9.83 12.06
C ARG A 46 -5.30 -10.63 13.00
N ASP A 47 -4.72 -9.99 14.00
CA ASP A 47 -3.73 -10.61 14.89
C ASP A 47 -4.34 -11.79 15.67
N ILE A 48 -5.53 -11.62 16.23
CA ILE A 48 -6.26 -12.73 16.86
C ILE A 48 -6.65 -13.83 15.87
N ALA A 49 -7.06 -13.49 14.64
CA ALA A 49 -7.40 -14.49 13.63
C ALA A 49 -6.16 -15.30 13.20
N GLU A 50 -4.98 -14.67 13.08
CA GLU A 50 -3.73 -15.38 12.83
C GLU A 50 -3.33 -16.26 14.03
N LEU A 51 -3.45 -15.78 15.29
CA LEU A 51 -3.17 -16.58 16.48
C LEU A 51 -4.05 -17.83 16.60
N ILE A 52 -5.37 -17.68 16.38
CA ILE A 52 -6.34 -18.79 16.40
C ILE A 52 -6.02 -19.85 15.34
N ILE A 53 -5.35 -19.47 14.24
CA ILE A 53 -4.92 -20.40 13.18
C ILE A 53 -3.54 -21.00 13.48
N LYS A 54 -2.54 -20.16 13.79
CA LYS A 54 -1.15 -20.57 13.98
C LYS A 54 -0.97 -21.46 15.20
N PHE A 55 -1.53 -21.10 16.36
CA PHE A 55 -1.28 -21.84 17.60
C PHE A 55 -1.73 -23.33 17.54
N PRO A 56 -2.96 -23.66 17.07
CA PRO A 56 -3.36 -25.06 16.89
C PRO A 56 -2.53 -25.82 15.85
N VAL A 57 -2.07 -25.14 14.79
CA VAL A 57 -1.15 -25.74 13.79
C VAL A 57 0.20 -26.06 14.44
N PHE A 58 0.73 -25.18 15.30
CA PHE A 58 1.96 -25.45 16.07
C PHE A 58 1.80 -26.60 17.07
N LEU A 59 0.67 -26.67 17.79
CA LEU A 59 0.36 -27.83 18.63
C LEU A 59 0.35 -29.13 17.80
N GLY A 60 -0.32 -29.11 16.63
CA GLY A 60 -0.36 -30.25 15.71
C GLY A 60 1.02 -30.67 15.20
N PHE A 61 1.89 -29.72 14.85
CA PHE A 61 3.27 -30.01 14.46
C PHE A 61 4.11 -30.58 15.60
N SER A 62 4.06 -29.98 16.80
CA SER A 62 4.78 -30.50 17.96
C SER A 62 4.30 -31.89 18.36
N CYS A 63 3.01 -32.22 18.18
CA CYS A 63 2.50 -33.58 18.37
C CYS A 63 3.04 -34.57 17.32
N LEU A 64 3.13 -34.17 16.04
CA LEU A 64 3.62 -35.04 14.96
C LEU A 64 5.14 -35.24 14.96
N PHE A 65 5.91 -34.25 15.40
CA PHE A 65 7.37 -34.28 15.39
C PHE A 65 7.96 -34.57 16.79
N TYR A 66 7.14 -35.09 17.71
CA TYR A 66 7.48 -35.19 19.12
C TYR A 66 8.73 -36.06 19.37
N GLU A 67 8.80 -37.27 18.80
CA GLU A 67 9.88 -38.22 19.07
C GLU A 67 11.02 -38.15 18.03
N ASP A 68 10.72 -38.11 16.72
CA ASP A 68 11.76 -37.97 15.70
C ASP A 68 11.24 -37.40 14.35
N LEU A 69 12.15 -36.83 13.56
CA LEU A 69 11.85 -36.19 12.27
C LEU A 69 11.82 -37.23 11.14
N ASN A 70 10.70 -37.97 11.01
CA ASN A 70 10.51 -38.93 9.92
C ASN A 70 10.30 -38.24 8.56
N LEU A 71 11.42 -37.92 7.89
CA LEU A 71 11.40 -37.37 6.53
C LEU A 71 11.11 -38.41 5.42
N GLU A 72 10.95 -39.69 5.74
CA GLU A 72 10.45 -40.68 4.76
C GLU A 72 8.95 -40.47 4.48
N ASP A 73 8.19 -39.95 5.45
CA ASP A 73 6.83 -39.48 5.19
C ASP A 73 6.87 -38.21 4.32
N MET A 74 6.51 -38.36 3.05
CA MET A 74 6.45 -37.25 2.08
C MET A 74 5.58 -36.08 2.54
N ARG A 75 4.59 -36.30 3.41
CA ARG A 75 3.71 -35.25 3.95
C ARG A 75 4.45 -34.42 5.00
N ILE A 76 5.21 -35.07 5.88
CA ILE A 76 6.10 -34.41 6.86
C ILE A 76 7.21 -33.67 6.14
N ARG A 77 7.88 -34.32 5.18
CA ARG A 77 8.90 -33.70 4.32
C ARG A 77 8.37 -32.46 3.61
N GLY A 78 7.14 -32.51 3.10
CA GLY A 78 6.47 -31.35 2.49
C GLY A 78 6.25 -30.19 3.45
N ILE A 79 5.81 -30.46 4.68
CA ILE A 79 5.66 -29.43 5.73
C ILE A 79 7.00 -28.77 6.06
N VAL A 80 8.04 -29.57 6.34
CA VAL A 80 9.38 -29.07 6.70
C VAL A 80 9.98 -28.26 5.56
N LYS A 81 9.82 -28.70 4.30
CA LYS A 81 10.22 -27.94 3.11
C LYS A 81 9.51 -26.59 3.02
N ASP A 82 8.19 -26.57 3.24
CA ASP A 82 7.40 -25.35 3.19
C ASP A 82 7.85 -24.35 4.28
N LEU A 83 8.10 -24.82 5.53
CA LEU A 83 8.64 -24.01 6.65
C LEU A 83 10.02 -23.39 6.35
N LEU A 84 10.91 -24.14 5.68
CA LEU A 84 12.32 -23.76 5.47
C LEU A 84 12.59 -22.93 4.21
N SER A 85 11.62 -22.79 3.30
CA SER A 85 11.88 -22.23 1.96
C SER A 85 11.23 -20.88 1.65
N LYS A 86 10.24 -20.42 2.44
CA LYS A 86 9.44 -19.22 2.15
C LYS A 86 8.91 -18.57 3.43
N SER A 87 8.57 -17.28 3.34
CA SER A 87 7.59 -16.68 4.26
C SER A 87 6.20 -17.29 4.02
N LEU A 88 5.48 -17.59 5.10
CA LEU A 88 4.28 -18.42 5.07
C LEU A 88 3.02 -17.55 5.07
N SER A 89 2.35 -17.45 3.92
CA SER A 89 1.06 -16.76 3.83
C SER A 89 -0.01 -17.47 4.66
N LEU A 90 -1.08 -16.76 5.04
CA LEU A 90 -2.21 -17.36 5.77
C LEU A 90 -2.88 -18.51 4.99
N GLY A 91 -2.86 -18.45 3.66
CA GLY A 91 -3.26 -19.58 2.81
C GLY A 91 -2.40 -20.82 3.01
N LYS A 92 -1.11 -20.65 3.32
CA LYS A 92 -0.21 -21.77 3.62
C LYS A 92 -0.46 -22.36 5.00
N TRP A 93 -0.80 -21.54 5.99
CA TRP A 93 -1.29 -22.00 7.29
C TRP A 93 -2.60 -22.79 7.17
N LYS A 94 -3.54 -22.37 6.30
CA LYS A 94 -4.74 -23.16 5.94
C LYS A 94 -4.39 -24.52 5.31
N GLU A 95 -3.41 -24.58 4.39
CA GLU A 95 -2.92 -25.86 3.85
C GLU A 95 -2.35 -26.77 4.95
N PHE A 96 -1.58 -26.22 5.89
CA PHE A 96 -1.02 -27.00 7.00
C PHE A 96 -2.10 -27.54 7.93
N LEU A 97 -3.09 -26.74 8.28
CA LEU A 97 -4.25 -27.19 9.07
C LEU A 97 -4.97 -28.36 8.37
N VAL A 98 -5.23 -28.26 7.06
CA VAL A 98 -5.89 -29.34 6.30
C VAL A 98 -5.00 -30.58 6.22
N LYS A 99 -3.68 -30.43 6.04
CA LYS A 99 -2.73 -31.56 6.10
C LYS A 99 -2.76 -32.24 7.47
N LEU A 100 -2.79 -31.49 8.57
CA LEU A 100 -2.83 -32.00 9.95
C LEU A 100 -4.08 -32.86 10.22
N LEU A 101 -5.25 -32.42 9.75
CA LEU A 101 -6.50 -33.20 9.86
C LEU A 101 -6.45 -34.55 9.12
N GLY A 102 -5.47 -34.78 8.24
CA GLY A 102 -5.23 -36.05 7.55
C GLY A 102 -4.36 -37.07 8.31
N TYR A 103 -3.91 -36.78 9.54
CA TYR A 103 -3.09 -37.70 10.33
C TYR A 103 -3.90 -38.40 11.43
N ASP A 104 -4.08 -39.72 11.29
CA ASP A 104 -4.77 -40.57 12.26
C ASP A 104 -4.19 -40.51 13.68
N VAL A 105 -2.88 -40.25 13.81
CA VAL A 105 -2.18 -40.09 15.10
C VAL A 105 -2.80 -38.95 15.91
N LEU A 106 -3.03 -37.78 15.31
CA LEU A 106 -3.67 -36.66 16.02
C LEU A 106 -5.10 -37.03 16.45
N LYS A 107 -5.85 -37.68 15.56
CA LYS A 107 -7.24 -38.09 15.84
C LYS A 107 -7.38 -39.13 16.96
N LYS A 108 -6.40 -40.02 17.13
CA LYS A 108 -6.42 -41.10 18.13
C LYS A 108 -5.74 -40.70 19.43
N ASP A 109 -4.59 -40.04 19.32
CA ASP A 109 -3.64 -39.87 20.42
C ASP A 109 -3.67 -38.46 21.02
N MET A 110 -4.25 -37.47 20.31
CA MET A 110 -4.40 -36.06 20.73
C MET A 110 -5.78 -35.50 20.31
N PRO A 111 -6.91 -36.12 20.71
CA PRO A 111 -8.24 -35.81 20.19
C PRO A 111 -8.67 -34.35 20.42
N GLU A 112 -8.19 -33.71 21.49
CA GLU A 112 -8.42 -32.31 21.82
C GLU A 112 -7.81 -31.38 20.75
N VAL A 113 -6.54 -31.58 20.42
CA VAL A 113 -5.82 -30.83 19.38
C VAL A 113 -6.45 -31.07 18.01
N TYR A 114 -6.87 -32.31 17.72
CA TYR A 114 -7.59 -32.65 16.49
C TYR A 114 -8.96 -31.95 16.41
N HIS A 115 -9.70 -31.83 17.51
CA HIS A 115 -10.97 -31.12 17.52
C HIS A 115 -10.78 -29.61 17.32
N ILE A 116 -9.84 -28.97 18.03
CA ILE A 116 -9.50 -27.55 17.82
C ILE A 116 -9.13 -27.29 16.36
N LEU A 117 -8.23 -28.10 15.76
CA LEU A 117 -7.87 -27.98 14.34
C LEU A 117 -9.08 -28.08 13.41
N LYS A 118 -10.07 -28.91 13.73
CA LYS A 118 -11.30 -29.09 12.95
C LYS A 118 -12.25 -27.88 13.09
N VAL A 119 -12.40 -27.31 14.29
CA VAL A 119 -13.18 -26.09 14.53
C VAL A 119 -12.54 -24.91 13.79
N VAL A 120 -11.24 -24.71 13.96
CA VAL A 120 -10.48 -23.65 13.27
C VAL A 120 -10.51 -23.83 11.75
N GLY A 121 -10.51 -25.08 11.25
CA GLY A 121 -10.68 -25.37 9.82
C GLY A 121 -12.03 -24.92 9.25
N ARG A 122 -13.12 -25.03 10.04
CA ARG A 122 -14.41 -24.44 9.71
C ARG A 122 -14.37 -22.92 9.77
N PHE A 123 -13.86 -22.34 10.86
CA PHE A 123 -13.68 -20.88 10.99
C PHE A 123 -12.98 -20.28 9.76
N VAL A 124 -11.83 -20.83 9.37
CA VAL A 124 -11.06 -20.40 8.19
C VAL A 124 -11.84 -20.49 6.87
N SER A 125 -12.75 -21.47 6.74
CA SER A 125 -13.47 -21.76 5.50
C SER A 125 -14.81 -21.03 5.41
N ASP A 126 -15.64 -21.16 6.44
CA ASP A 126 -17.01 -20.61 6.52
C ASP A 126 -16.96 -19.08 6.64
N TYR A 127 -15.99 -18.54 7.38
CA TYR A 127 -15.72 -17.12 7.48
C TYR A 127 -14.69 -16.62 6.46
N ARG A 128 -14.27 -17.45 5.50
CA ARG A 128 -13.39 -17.07 4.37
C ARG A 128 -12.18 -16.23 4.80
N ILE A 129 -11.48 -16.65 5.86
CA ILE A 129 -10.46 -15.84 6.56
C ILE A 129 -9.25 -15.58 5.66
N VAL A 130 -8.84 -16.56 4.85
CA VAL A 130 -7.71 -16.41 3.92
C VAL A 130 -8.08 -15.47 2.78
N GLU A 131 -9.30 -15.56 2.28
CA GLU A 131 -9.80 -14.68 1.22
C GLU A 131 -9.92 -13.25 1.76
N TRP A 132 -10.57 -13.02 2.91
CA TRP A 132 -10.63 -11.72 3.57
C TRP A 132 -9.24 -11.11 3.85
N ARG A 133 -8.32 -11.90 4.43
CA ARG A 133 -6.95 -11.44 4.71
C ARG A 133 -6.19 -11.13 3.41
N ASN A 134 -6.47 -11.82 2.31
CA ASN A 134 -5.88 -11.53 1.01
C ASN A 134 -6.55 -10.36 0.30
N ASP A 135 -7.85 -10.11 0.51
CA ASP A 135 -8.59 -8.98 -0.06
C ASP A 135 -8.22 -7.67 0.66
N MET A 136 -8.00 -7.73 1.99
CA MET A 136 -7.32 -6.70 2.78
C MET A 136 -5.93 -6.36 2.20
N ILE A 137 -5.15 -7.39 1.84
CA ILE A 137 -3.72 -7.24 1.54
C ILE A 137 -3.42 -6.99 0.06
N GLY A 138 -4.23 -7.53 -0.85
CA GLY A 138 -4.05 -7.41 -2.30
C GLY A 138 -4.38 -6.02 -2.86
N HIS A 139 -5.09 -5.19 -2.08
CA HIS A 139 -5.45 -3.84 -2.47
C HIS A 139 -4.70 -2.73 -1.74
N GLY A 140 -3.95 -3.06 -0.67
CA GLY A 140 -3.14 -2.07 0.08
C GLY A 140 -3.94 -0.87 0.58
N ALA A 141 -5.25 -1.06 0.73
CA ALA A 141 -6.22 -0.03 1.06
C ALA A 141 -6.95 -0.44 2.33
N LEU A 142 -6.77 0.32 3.41
CA LEU A 142 -7.67 0.23 4.55
C LEU A 142 -9.08 0.55 4.04
N PRO A 143 -10.06 -0.36 4.17
CA PRO A 143 -11.41 -0.03 3.77
C PRO A 143 -11.91 1.10 4.67
N PHE A 144 -12.50 2.15 4.09
CA PHE A 144 -13.00 3.28 4.88
C PHE A 144 -13.94 2.76 5.98
N GLU A 145 -13.73 3.20 7.23
CA GLU A 145 -14.50 2.74 8.40
C GLU A 145 -16.02 2.86 8.22
N ASP A 146 -16.43 3.83 7.40
CA ASP A 146 -17.82 4.19 7.12
C ASP A 146 -18.45 3.34 5.99
N SER A 147 -17.69 2.42 5.37
CA SER A 147 -18.22 1.51 4.36
C SER A 147 -19.02 0.37 5.00
N ASP A 148 -20.18 0.06 4.43
CA ASP A 148 -21.02 -1.06 4.90
C ASP A 148 -20.25 -2.39 4.87
N ASP A 149 -19.36 -2.57 3.90
CA ASP A 149 -18.48 -3.74 3.76
C ASP A 149 -17.50 -3.88 4.95
N PHE A 150 -16.83 -2.79 5.36
CA PHE A 150 -15.92 -2.79 6.53
C PHE A 150 -16.66 -3.21 7.80
N ILE A 151 -17.83 -2.61 8.04
CA ILE A 151 -18.64 -2.88 9.23
C ILE A 151 -19.24 -4.29 9.17
N TYR A 152 -19.61 -4.77 7.99
CA TYR A 152 -20.06 -6.14 7.75
C TYR A 152 -18.97 -7.15 8.06
N ASP A 153 -17.75 -6.97 7.53
CA ASP A 153 -16.63 -7.87 7.76
C ASP A 153 -16.23 -7.91 9.23
N MET A 154 -16.07 -6.75 9.88
CA MET A 154 -15.80 -6.69 11.33
C MET A 154 -16.82 -7.51 12.14
N ARG A 155 -18.13 -7.42 11.82
CA ARG A 155 -19.20 -8.19 12.49
C ARG A 155 -19.21 -9.67 12.15
N ARG A 156 -18.83 -10.01 10.91
CA ARG A 156 -18.79 -11.38 10.39
C ARG A 156 -17.65 -12.14 11.04
N LEU A 157 -16.48 -11.52 11.11
CA LEU A 157 -15.25 -12.10 11.61
C LEU A 157 -15.19 -12.14 13.13
N SER A 158 -15.64 -11.10 13.83
CA SER A 158 -15.72 -11.14 15.30
C SER A 158 -16.64 -12.28 15.76
N ARG A 159 -17.77 -12.50 15.07
CA ARG A 159 -18.64 -13.66 15.32
C ARG A 159 -17.93 -14.98 15.02
N GLY A 160 -17.19 -15.07 13.92
CA GLY A 160 -16.43 -16.29 13.62
C GLY A 160 -15.39 -16.63 14.68
N ILE A 161 -14.76 -15.61 15.28
CA ILE A 161 -13.86 -15.76 16.42
C ILE A 161 -14.63 -16.20 17.66
N ASP A 162 -15.73 -15.51 18.01
CA ASP A 162 -16.59 -15.85 19.15
C ASP A 162 -17.06 -17.32 19.05
N ASP A 163 -17.64 -17.72 17.91
CA ASP A 163 -18.14 -19.08 17.64
C ASP A 163 -17.00 -20.12 17.72
N CYS A 164 -15.82 -19.80 17.16
CA CYS A 164 -14.66 -20.70 17.14
C CYS A 164 -14.05 -20.90 18.53
N LEU A 165 -13.98 -19.84 19.34
CA LEU A 165 -13.50 -19.91 20.72
C LEU A 165 -14.51 -20.65 21.60
N GLU A 166 -15.81 -20.33 21.49
CA GLU A 166 -16.88 -21.00 22.26
C GLU A 166 -16.90 -22.52 22.02
N GLU A 167 -16.83 -22.98 20.77
CA GLU A 167 -16.82 -24.41 20.42
C GLU A 167 -15.51 -25.14 20.83
N THR A 168 -14.46 -24.41 21.25
CA THR A 168 -13.17 -25.00 21.67
C THR A 168 -12.85 -24.88 23.16
N ILE A 169 -13.73 -24.27 23.98
CA ILE A 169 -13.55 -24.11 25.44
C ILE A 169 -13.16 -25.43 26.11
N GLU A 170 -13.95 -26.49 25.92
CA GLU A 170 -13.73 -27.79 26.57
C GLU A 170 -12.40 -28.44 26.20
N ASP A 171 -11.81 -28.12 25.05
CA ASP A 171 -10.51 -28.66 24.61
C ASP A 171 -9.35 -27.82 25.12
N TYR A 172 -9.48 -26.49 25.12
CA TYR A 172 -8.49 -25.59 25.71
C TYR A 172 -8.38 -25.78 27.23
N GLU A 173 -9.47 -26.09 27.94
CA GLU A 173 -9.44 -26.46 29.38
C GLU A 173 -8.52 -27.65 29.69
N LYS A 174 -8.25 -28.51 28.70
CA LYS A 174 -7.38 -29.69 28.81
C LYS A 174 -5.92 -29.42 28.42
N ILE A 175 -5.58 -28.20 28.00
CA ILE A 175 -4.27 -27.79 27.48
C ILE A 175 -3.64 -26.75 28.41
N VAL A 176 -2.67 -27.18 29.22
CA VAL A 176 -1.97 -26.27 30.15
C VAL A 176 -0.59 -25.90 29.60
N LEU A 177 -0.36 -24.61 29.34
CA LEU A 177 0.94 -24.08 28.90
C LEU A 177 1.83 -23.70 30.08
N ARG A 178 2.99 -24.36 30.19
CA ARG A 178 4.03 -24.08 31.18
C ARG A 178 5.27 -23.49 30.49
N GLN A 179 5.86 -22.47 31.10
CA GLN A 179 7.23 -22.05 30.78
C GLN A 179 8.14 -22.77 31.75
N GLU A 180 9.00 -23.64 31.22
CA GLU A 180 10.08 -24.28 31.97
C GLU A 180 11.40 -23.81 31.34
N GLU A 181 12.41 -24.67 31.18
CA GLU A 181 13.55 -24.40 30.29
C GLU A 181 13.07 -24.10 28.86
N ASN A 182 12.00 -24.80 28.44
CA ASN A 182 11.31 -24.60 27.16
C ASN A 182 9.80 -24.42 27.40
N VAL A 183 9.06 -23.95 26.38
CA VAL A 183 7.59 -23.89 26.41
C VAL A 183 7.03 -25.31 26.24
N VAL A 184 6.23 -25.78 27.20
CA VAL A 184 5.63 -27.11 27.19
C VAL A 184 4.12 -27.03 27.30
N ALA A 185 3.41 -27.76 26.43
CA ALA A 185 1.98 -28.02 26.58
C ALA A 185 1.77 -29.36 27.29
N GLU A 186 1.03 -29.33 28.40
CA GLU A 186 0.50 -30.53 29.05
C GLU A 186 -0.91 -30.77 28.51
N ILE A 187 -1.10 -31.87 27.76
CA ILE A 187 -2.36 -32.24 27.10
C ILE A 187 -2.69 -33.68 27.46
N SER A 188 -3.79 -33.88 28.19
CA SER A 188 -4.29 -35.22 28.58
C SER A 188 -3.21 -36.16 29.16
N GLY A 189 -2.33 -35.59 30.00
CA GLY A 189 -1.23 -36.29 30.68
C GLY A 189 0.06 -36.46 29.86
N LYS A 190 0.09 -36.03 28.60
CA LYS A 190 1.30 -35.99 27.75
C LYS A 190 1.93 -34.61 27.82
N ARG A 191 3.26 -34.54 27.83
CA ARG A 191 4.05 -33.29 27.87
C ARG A 191 4.67 -33.06 26.50
N ILE A 192 4.20 -32.08 25.75
CA ILE A 192 4.61 -31.80 24.37
C ILE A 192 5.46 -30.54 24.35
N CYS A 193 6.70 -30.61 23.86
CA CYS A 193 7.55 -29.43 23.76
C CYS A 193 7.19 -28.56 22.54
N LEU A 194 7.09 -27.25 22.74
CA LEU A 194 6.76 -26.26 21.72
C LEU A 194 7.94 -25.39 21.30
N GLU A 195 9.14 -25.59 21.86
CA GLU A 195 10.41 -24.84 21.64
C GLU A 195 10.79 -24.54 20.17
N ARG A 196 10.24 -25.30 19.22
CA ARG A 196 10.50 -25.19 17.78
C ARG A 196 9.59 -24.15 17.12
N TYR A 197 8.50 -23.78 17.78
CA TYR A 197 7.43 -22.94 17.25
C TYR A 197 7.00 -21.82 18.20
N ILE A 198 7.26 -21.98 19.49
CA ILE A 198 6.97 -21.04 20.57
C ILE A 198 8.19 -21.04 21.48
N PHE A 199 8.92 -19.93 21.49
CA PHE A 199 10.22 -19.81 22.15
C PHE A 199 10.07 -19.35 23.60
N GLU A 200 9.19 -18.38 23.78
CA GLU A 200 8.64 -17.95 25.06
C GLU A 200 7.11 -17.93 24.93
N LYS A 201 6.39 -17.81 26.05
CA LYS A 201 4.91 -17.67 26.05
C LYS A 201 4.34 -16.59 25.11
N GLU A 202 5.17 -15.66 24.64
CA GLU A 202 4.76 -14.55 23.77
C GLU A 202 5.38 -14.58 22.36
N PHE A 203 6.50 -15.30 22.13
CA PHE A 203 7.24 -15.28 20.86
C PHE A 203 7.01 -16.54 20.02
N PHE A 204 6.40 -16.36 18.84
CA PHE A 204 6.00 -17.42 17.92
C PHE A 204 6.88 -17.46 16.67
N PHE A 205 7.14 -18.65 16.14
CA PHE A 205 7.72 -18.82 14.81
C PHE A 205 6.90 -18.06 13.76
N ASP A 206 7.56 -17.27 12.92
CA ASP A 206 6.93 -16.68 11.73
C ASP A 206 7.55 -17.19 10.43
N LYS A 207 8.88 -17.09 10.30
CA LYS A 207 9.62 -17.56 9.11
C LYS A 207 11.02 -18.06 9.44
N PHE A 208 11.59 -18.84 8.53
CA PHE A 208 12.98 -19.28 8.58
C PHE A 208 13.85 -18.50 7.58
N ASN A 209 15.00 -17.99 8.03
CA ASN A 209 15.96 -17.31 7.15
C ASN A 209 17.00 -18.28 6.61
N SER A 210 16.85 -18.66 5.34
CA SER A 210 17.76 -19.60 4.67
C SER A 210 19.19 -19.08 4.45
N LEU A 211 19.53 -17.83 4.78
CA LEU A 211 20.88 -17.27 4.63
C LEU A 211 21.74 -17.46 5.89
N ASN A 212 21.22 -17.08 7.06
CA ASN A 212 21.91 -17.18 8.36
C ASN A 212 21.47 -18.40 9.20
N TYR A 213 20.41 -19.11 8.78
CA TYR A 213 19.77 -20.23 9.48
C TYR A 213 19.07 -19.88 10.81
N ASN A 214 18.77 -18.60 11.04
CA ASN A 214 17.95 -18.15 12.17
C ASN A 214 16.45 -18.34 11.89
N VAL A 215 15.68 -18.47 12.96
CA VAL A 215 14.22 -18.32 12.95
C VAL A 215 13.87 -16.90 13.30
N HIS A 216 13.03 -16.27 12.48
CA HIS A 216 12.37 -15.00 12.81
C HIS A 216 11.12 -15.33 13.61
N SER A 217 11.01 -14.72 14.79
CA SER A 217 9.87 -14.88 15.69
C SER A 217 9.14 -13.56 15.94
N LEU A 218 7.83 -13.63 16.15
CA LEU A 218 6.93 -12.49 16.35
C LEU A 218 6.21 -12.59 17.69
N ASN A 219 6.20 -11.49 18.44
CA ASN A 219 5.35 -11.28 19.60
C ASN A 219 4.12 -10.44 19.22
N TYR A 220 2.95 -11.10 19.15
CA TYR A 220 1.69 -10.48 18.75
C TYR A 220 1.19 -9.39 19.73
N MET A 221 1.65 -9.40 20.98
CA MET A 221 1.19 -8.53 22.07
C MET A 221 1.70 -7.09 21.90
N ASN A 222 2.94 -6.95 21.43
CA ASN A 222 3.66 -5.69 21.30
C ASN A 222 4.18 -5.43 19.87
N GLY A 223 4.10 -6.42 18.98
CA GLY A 223 4.59 -6.34 17.60
C GLY A 223 6.11 -6.52 17.46
N LYS A 224 6.84 -6.89 18.53
CA LYS A 224 8.30 -7.05 18.48
C LYS A 224 8.70 -8.34 17.76
N HIS A 225 9.80 -8.25 17.01
CA HIS A 225 10.45 -9.37 16.33
C HIS A 225 11.74 -9.77 17.06
N LEU A 226 12.12 -11.05 17.00
CA LEU A 226 13.41 -11.56 17.47
C LEU A 226 13.97 -12.64 16.53
N ASP A 227 15.26 -12.54 16.21
CA ASP A 227 16.04 -13.58 15.53
C ASP A 227 16.55 -14.61 16.54
N ILE A 228 16.15 -15.87 16.36
CA ILE A 228 16.43 -16.96 17.31
C ILE A 228 17.21 -18.07 16.62
N ASP A 229 18.39 -18.38 17.16
CA ASP A 229 19.28 -19.46 16.69
C ASP A 229 18.80 -20.84 17.16
N ASN A 230 17.77 -21.41 16.52
CA ASN A 230 17.22 -22.70 16.92
C ASN A 230 17.88 -23.91 16.21
N ALA A 231 18.48 -24.81 17.02
CA ALA A 231 19.27 -25.95 16.54
C ALA A 231 18.49 -26.93 15.66
N TRP A 232 17.19 -27.12 15.91
CA TRP A 232 16.34 -28.03 15.13
C TRP A 232 16.26 -27.60 13.67
N TYR A 233 16.14 -26.30 13.39
CA TYR A 233 16.08 -25.78 12.02
C TYR A 233 17.44 -25.89 11.32
N ARG A 234 18.54 -25.57 12.03
CA ARG A 234 19.91 -25.75 11.50
C ARG A 234 20.17 -27.19 11.10
N ASP A 235 19.79 -28.14 11.94
CA ASP A 235 20.01 -29.57 11.69
C ASP A 235 19.04 -30.15 10.66
N ALA A 236 17.82 -29.62 10.54
CA ALA A 236 16.91 -29.95 9.46
C ALA A 236 17.49 -29.56 8.09
N VAL A 237 18.09 -28.37 7.95
CA VAL A 237 18.69 -27.91 6.67
C VAL A 237 19.97 -28.68 6.31
N LYS A 238 20.75 -29.16 7.29
CA LYS A 238 21.92 -30.03 7.04
C LYS A 238 21.55 -31.38 6.40
N LYS A 239 20.28 -31.79 6.40
CA LYS A 239 19.83 -33.01 5.71
C LYS A 239 19.85 -32.78 4.20
N LYS A 240 20.76 -33.50 3.51
CA LYS A 240 21.19 -33.29 2.11
C LYS A 240 20.06 -33.02 1.10
N GLU A 241 18.93 -33.70 1.24
CA GLU A 241 17.77 -33.56 0.34
C GLU A 241 17.14 -32.14 0.35
N ILE A 242 17.29 -31.40 1.45
CA ILE A 242 16.74 -30.04 1.62
C ILE A 242 17.73 -28.99 1.08
N ALA A 243 19.03 -29.19 1.29
CA ALA A 243 20.08 -28.29 0.81
C ALA A 243 20.08 -28.13 -0.73
N ASP A 244 20.01 -29.24 -1.46
CA ASP A 244 20.01 -29.28 -2.94
C ASP A 244 18.75 -28.63 -3.57
N GLU A 245 17.70 -28.38 -2.79
CA GLU A 245 16.49 -27.66 -3.22
C GLU A 245 16.54 -26.16 -2.89
N LEU A 246 17.09 -25.79 -1.73
CA LEU A 246 17.27 -24.38 -1.36
C LEU A 246 18.21 -23.65 -2.34
N GLU A 247 19.26 -24.31 -2.82
CA GLU A 247 20.18 -23.72 -3.82
C GLU A 247 19.49 -23.43 -5.17
N ARG A 248 18.50 -24.26 -5.56
CA ARG A 248 17.68 -24.02 -6.76
C ARG A 248 16.76 -22.80 -6.59
N TYR A 249 16.21 -22.59 -5.40
CA TYR A 249 15.35 -21.43 -5.13
C TYR A 249 16.12 -20.11 -5.20
N ARG A 250 17.33 -20.06 -4.62
CA ARG A 250 18.21 -18.88 -4.64
C ARG A 250 18.53 -18.39 -6.08
N LYS A 251 18.63 -19.31 -7.05
CA LYS A 251 18.93 -18.97 -8.46
C LYS A 251 17.76 -18.32 -9.21
N VAL A 252 16.51 -18.49 -8.76
CA VAL A 252 15.30 -17.98 -9.45
C VAL A 252 14.97 -16.53 -9.08
N GLN A 253 15.40 -16.04 -7.92
CA GLN A 253 15.09 -14.67 -7.46
C GLN A 253 15.81 -13.55 -8.23
N LEU A 254 16.80 -13.86 -9.06
CA LEU A 254 17.72 -12.87 -9.66
C LEU A 254 17.28 -12.30 -11.03
N ASP A 255 16.18 -12.78 -11.63
CA ASP A 255 15.95 -12.64 -13.09
C ASP A 255 14.55 -12.11 -13.49
N THR A 256 13.96 -11.17 -12.75
CA THR A 256 12.59 -10.68 -13.01
C THR A 256 12.50 -9.39 -13.82
N ARG A 257 12.04 -9.49 -15.07
CA ARG A 257 11.53 -8.37 -15.89
C ARG A 257 10.12 -7.93 -15.44
N TRP A 258 9.77 -6.67 -15.73
CA TRP A 258 8.45 -6.04 -15.49
C TRP A 258 7.27 -6.92 -15.86
N LYS A 259 6.27 -7.02 -14.96
CA LYS A 259 4.99 -7.68 -15.21
C LYS A 259 3.91 -6.64 -15.58
N TRP A 260 2.85 -7.12 -16.22
CA TRP A 260 1.68 -6.32 -16.62
C TRP A 260 1.04 -5.56 -15.44
N GLU A 261 1.01 -6.18 -14.27
CA GLU A 261 0.48 -5.61 -13.01
C GLU A 261 1.24 -4.34 -12.60
N ASP A 262 2.56 -4.34 -12.75
CA ASP A 262 3.42 -3.24 -12.33
C ASP A 262 3.11 -1.94 -13.10
N VAL A 263 2.87 -2.04 -14.42
CA VAL A 263 2.52 -0.89 -15.27
C VAL A 263 1.13 -0.35 -14.90
N MET A 264 0.13 -1.23 -14.74
CA MET A 264 -1.22 -0.81 -14.35
C MET A 264 -1.27 -0.19 -12.95
N ASN A 265 -0.45 -0.68 -12.02
CA ASN A 265 -0.40 -0.15 -10.65
C ASN A 265 0.10 1.30 -10.62
N LEU A 266 1.12 1.66 -11.41
CA LEU A 266 1.62 3.04 -11.52
C LEU A 266 0.58 4.00 -12.08
N GLN A 267 -0.18 3.55 -13.08
CA GLN A 267 -1.27 4.32 -13.65
C GLN A 267 -2.35 4.54 -12.57
N ARG A 268 -2.73 3.49 -11.81
CA ARG A 268 -3.71 3.56 -10.72
C ARG A 268 -3.29 4.48 -9.57
N LEU A 269 -2.01 4.51 -9.19
CA LEU A 269 -1.48 5.43 -8.17
C LEU A 269 -1.73 6.92 -8.48
N ASN A 270 -1.93 7.26 -9.76
CA ASN A 270 -2.20 8.64 -10.19
C ASN A 270 -3.70 8.95 -10.32
N LYS A 271 -4.62 8.01 -10.01
CA LYS A 271 -6.07 8.22 -10.09
C LYS A 271 -6.57 9.06 -8.90
N PRO A 272 -7.07 10.29 -9.12
CA PRO A 272 -7.49 11.17 -8.03
C PRO A 272 -8.87 10.81 -7.48
N GLU A 273 -9.01 10.77 -6.16
CA GLU A 273 -10.31 10.66 -5.49
C GLU A 273 -11.16 11.93 -5.66
N MET A 274 -12.46 11.75 -5.89
CA MET A 274 -13.48 12.83 -5.94
C MET A 274 -13.11 14.03 -6.84
N TYR A 275 -12.28 13.82 -7.87
CA TYR A 275 -11.80 14.87 -8.75
C TYR A 275 -12.94 15.62 -9.45
N GLN A 276 -12.80 16.94 -9.53
CA GLN A 276 -13.76 17.83 -10.17
C GLN A 276 -13.19 18.33 -11.50
N ASP A 277 -13.90 18.10 -12.61
CA ASP A 277 -13.42 18.45 -13.95
C ASP A 277 -13.06 19.93 -14.10
N ASN A 278 -11.79 20.23 -14.44
CA ASN A 278 -11.38 21.59 -14.78
C ASN A 278 -11.88 21.99 -16.18
N LYS A 279 -13.11 22.51 -16.23
CA LYS A 279 -13.80 22.92 -17.46
C LYS A 279 -13.05 23.99 -18.28
N LYS A 280 -12.12 24.77 -17.72
CA LYS A 280 -11.29 25.71 -18.50
C LYS A 280 -10.21 24.96 -19.26
N LEU A 281 -9.51 24.02 -18.61
CA LEU A 281 -8.46 23.22 -19.24
C LEU A 281 -9.03 22.31 -20.32
N MET A 282 -10.17 21.66 -20.08
CA MET A 282 -10.88 20.89 -21.12
C MET A 282 -11.26 21.75 -22.32
N LYS A 283 -11.86 22.94 -22.10
CA LYS A 283 -12.22 23.85 -23.19
C LYS A 283 -11.01 24.36 -23.97
N TRP A 284 -9.89 24.62 -23.29
CA TRP A 284 -8.65 25.01 -23.95
C TRP A 284 -8.10 23.86 -24.81
N LEU A 285 -7.98 22.65 -24.24
CA LEU A 285 -7.45 21.47 -24.92
C LEU A 285 -8.29 21.11 -26.17
N ASN A 286 -9.61 21.04 -26.03
CA ASN A 286 -10.50 20.76 -27.16
C ASN A 286 -10.34 21.81 -28.25
N ARG A 287 -10.32 23.09 -27.90
CA ARG A 287 -10.17 24.19 -28.87
C ARG A 287 -8.85 24.08 -29.64
N VAL A 288 -7.72 23.88 -28.97
CA VAL A 288 -6.43 23.77 -29.69
C VAL A 288 -6.34 22.50 -30.55
N MET A 289 -7.04 21.42 -30.19
CA MET A 289 -7.14 20.21 -31.01
C MET A 289 -8.15 20.30 -32.16
N GLU A 290 -9.05 21.30 -32.14
CA GLU A 290 -9.94 21.67 -33.24
C GLU A 290 -9.27 22.66 -34.21
N GLU A 291 -8.53 23.64 -33.67
CA GLU A 291 -7.81 24.69 -34.41
C GLU A 291 -6.56 24.16 -35.14
N GLU A 292 -5.86 23.17 -34.57
CA GLU A 292 -4.61 22.61 -35.12
C GLU A 292 -4.78 21.19 -35.66
N PRO A 293 -4.28 20.85 -36.87
CA PRO A 293 -4.32 19.48 -37.41
C PRO A 293 -3.33 18.53 -36.71
N LYS A 294 -2.30 19.07 -36.05
CA LYS A 294 -1.27 18.35 -35.29
C LYS A 294 -0.52 19.33 -34.37
N GLY A 295 0.08 18.86 -33.27
CA GLY A 295 0.93 19.74 -32.48
C GLY A 295 1.39 19.23 -31.11
N VAL A 296 2.35 19.97 -30.55
CA VAL A 296 2.79 19.84 -29.15
C VAL A 296 2.21 21.01 -28.35
N PHE A 297 1.57 20.74 -27.23
CA PHE A 297 0.93 21.72 -26.34
C PHE A 297 1.60 21.72 -24.97
N LEU A 298 1.57 22.86 -24.26
CA LEU A 298 2.14 23.01 -22.92
C LEU A 298 1.11 23.51 -21.91
N LEU A 299 0.92 22.78 -20.81
CA LEU A 299 0.11 23.20 -19.67
C LEU A 299 1.03 23.54 -18.49
N THR A 300 1.05 24.81 -18.07
CA THR A 300 1.78 25.28 -16.89
C THR A 300 0.80 25.61 -15.75
N MET A 301 0.99 24.99 -14.59
CA MET A 301 0.23 25.22 -13.34
C MET A 301 1.16 25.01 -12.17
N ASP A 302 0.92 25.63 -11.03
CA ASP A 302 1.80 25.47 -9.87
C ASP A 302 1.69 24.07 -9.19
N ARG A 303 2.54 23.82 -8.19
CA ARG A 303 2.54 22.57 -7.40
C ARG A 303 1.24 22.44 -6.59
N GLY A 304 0.70 21.23 -6.49
CA GLY A 304 -0.48 20.96 -5.67
C GLY A 304 -1.80 21.51 -6.21
N MET A 305 -1.88 21.95 -7.48
CA MET A 305 -3.11 22.48 -8.12
C MET A 305 -3.86 21.45 -8.99
N GLY A 306 -3.46 20.18 -8.97
CA GLY A 306 -4.18 19.10 -9.67
C GLY A 306 -3.84 18.88 -11.15
N LYS A 307 -2.60 19.18 -11.60
CA LYS A 307 -2.11 18.84 -12.96
C LYS A 307 -2.28 17.36 -13.29
N THR A 308 -1.65 16.50 -12.50
CA THR A 308 -1.69 15.04 -12.65
C THR A 308 -3.11 14.49 -12.52
N ALA A 309 -3.94 15.11 -11.68
CA ALA A 309 -5.36 14.77 -11.55
C ALA A 309 -6.16 15.07 -12.84
N PHE A 310 -5.89 16.20 -13.50
CA PHE A 310 -6.44 16.52 -14.82
C PHE A 310 -5.94 15.55 -15.90
N VAL A 311 -4.65 15.22 -15.93
CA VAL A 311 -4.12 14.22 -16.89
C VAL A 311 -4.73 12.83 -16.64
N SER A 312 -4.88 12.44 -15.37
CA SER A 312 -5.49 11.17 -15.01
C SER A 312 -6.97 11.07 -15.39
N SER A 313 -7.72 12.18 -15.44
CA SER A 313 -9.12 12.16 -15.90
C SER A 313 -9.24 11.99 -17.42
N LEU A 314 -8.21 12.35 -18.18
CA LEU A 314 -8.09 12.13 -19.63
C LEU A 314 -7.60 10.71 -19.99
N ASN A 315 -6.88 10.05 -19.09
CA ASN A 315 -6.20 8.79 -19.36
C ASN A 315 -7.19 7.62 -19.51
N GLN A 316 -7.34 7.11 -20.73
CA GLN A 316 -8.30 6.04 -21.07
C GLN A 316 -8.02 4.68 -20.41
N LEU A 317 -6.83 4.46 -19.85
CA LEU A 317 -6.55 3.27 -19.02
C LEU A 317 -7.22 3.36 -17.64
N LEU A 318 -7.52 4.58 -17.16
CA LEU A 318 -8.03 4.87 -15.81
C LEU A 318 -9.49 5.35 -15.82
N ALA A 319 -9.89 6.06 -16.86
CA ALA A 319 -11.26 6.53 -17.08
C ALA A 319 -12.18 5.40 -17.54
N ASP A 320 -13.44 5.48 -17.14
CA ASP A 320 -14.51 4.56 -17.59
C ASP A 320 -15.32 5.15 -18.76
N LYS A 321 -14.98 6.38 -19.18
CA LYS A 321 -15.52 7.03 -20.37
C LYS A 321 -14.74 6.57 -21.61
N TYR A 322 -15.40 5.84 -22.51
CA TYR A 322 -14.91 5.59 -23.86
C TYR A 322 -15.19 6.82 -24.73
N GLU A 323 -14.19 7.32 -25.44
CA GLU A 323 -14.33 8.45 -26.37
C GLU A 323 -13.95 8.00 -27.77
N GLU A 324 -14.95 7.90 -28.67
CA GLU A 324 -14.78 7.28 -29.99
C GLU A 324 -13.80 8.01 -30.91
N LYS A 325 -13.61 9.32 -30.70
CA LYS A 325 -12.82 10.21 -31.57
C LYS A 325 -11.37 10.40 -31.12
N LEU A 326 -11.02 9.98 -29.91
CA LEU A 326 -9.72 10.21 -29.31
C LEU A 326 -9.13 8.91 -28.77
N TYR A 327 -7.82 8.75 -28.92
CA TYR A 327 -7.05 7.70 -28.29
C TYR A 327 -5.95 8.33 -27.44
N ILE A 328 -6.06 8.18 -26.12
CA ILE A 328 -5.28 8.95 -25.15
C ILE A 328 -4.42 8.01 -24.30
N ARG A 329 -3.12 8.27 -24.22
CA ARG A 329 -2.18 7.60 -23.29
C ARG A 329 -1.35 8.63 -22.55
N ALA A 330 -1.09 8.39 -21.27
CA ALA A 330 -0.32 9.27 -20.42
C ALA A 330 0.93 8.55 -19.86
N TYR A 331 2.08 9.15 -20.12
CA TYR A 331 3.32 8.91 -19.39
C TYR A 331 3.44 9.96 -18.28
N TYR A 332 3.78 9.52 -17.07
CA TYR A 332 3.94 10.41 -15.93
C TYR A 332 5.42 10.50 -15.59
N CYS A 333 6.05 11.67 -15.79
CA CYS A 333 7.43 11.93 -15.39
C CYS A 333 7.63 11.90 -13.86
N SER A 334 6.57 11.79 -13.07
CA SER A 334 6.68 11.35 -11.68
C SER A 334 7.37 10.00 -11.54
N ALA A 335 7.32 9.15 -12.57
CA ALA A 335 8.11 7.92 -12.67
C ALA A 335 9.62 8.15 -12.91
N LEU A 336 10.10 9.34 -13.29
CA LEU A 336 11.55 9.59 -13.45
C LEU A 336 12.29 9.76 -12.13
N LYS A 337 11.60 10.18 -11.06
CA LYS A 337 12.13 10.05 -9.70
C LYS A 337 12.49 8.59 -9.36
N TYR A 338 11.91 7.63 -10.10
CA TYR A 338 11.77 6.23 -9.74
C TYR A 338 12.57 5.28 -10.64
N ARG A 339 13.10 5.77 -11.76
CA ARG A 339 13.59 4.97 -12.89
C ARG A 339 14.75 5.66 -13.57
N SER A 340 15.57 4.91 -14.30
CA SER A 340 16.45 5.53 -15.28
C SER A 340 15.63 6.17 -16.39
N MET A 341 16.14 7.23 -17.00
CA MET A 341 15.52 7.81 -18.20
C MET A 341 15.47 6.80 -19.37
N GLU A 342 16.32 5.76 -19.35
CA GLU A 342 16.34 4.70 -20.36
C GLU A 342 15.06 3.82 -20.33
N GLU A 343 14.40 3.70 -19.18
CA GLU A 343 13.13 2.96 -19.09
C GLU A 343 11.95 3.66 -19.79
N PHE A 344 12.07 4.95 -20.14
CA PHE A 344 11.04 5.71 -20.86
C PHE A 344 10.53 4.97 -22.10
N VAL A 345 11.43 4.39 -22.91
CA VAL A 345 11.04 3.72 -24.16
C VAL A 345 10.31 2.41 -23.90
N THR A 346 10.66 1.69 -22.82
CA THR A 346 10.00 0.46 -22.39
C THR A 346 8.58 0.74 -21.91
N GLU A 347 8.38 1.80 -21.14
CA GLU A 347 7.05 2.23 -20.69
C GLU A 347 6.21 2.79 -21.84
N PHE A 348 6.77 3.65 -22.69
CA PHE A 348 6.13 4.15 -23.92
C PHE A 348 5.59 2.98 -24.77
N ASN A 349 6.45 2.00 -25.08
CA ASN A 349 6.08 0.81 -25.84
C ASN A 349 5.00 -0.04 -25.16
N SER A 350 4.96 -0.03 -23.82
CA SER A 350 3.97 -0.78 -23.03
C SER A 350 2.61 -0.09 -23.04
N LEU A 351 2.56 1.24 -22.84
CA LEU A 351 1.32 2.05 -22.82
C LEU A 351 0.49 1.87 -24.10
N PHE A 352 1.16 1.78 -25.25
CA PHE A 352 0.51 1.63 -26.55
C PHE A 352 0.13 0.20 -26.92
N LYS A 353 0.59 -0.82 -26.17
CA LYS A 353 0.12 -2.21 -26.30
C LYS A 353 -1.16 -2.50 -25.51
N MET A 354 -1.64 -1.57 -24.69
CA MET A 354 -2.76 -1.81 -23.76
C MET A 354 -4.10 -1.38 -24.37
N GLU A 355 -5.10 -2.27 -24.39
CA GLU A 355 -6.51 -1.91 -24.61
C GLU A 355 -7.40 -2.39 -23.44
N LYS A 356 -8.41 -1.60 -23.07
CA LYS A 356 -9.36 -1.89 -21.97
C LYS A 356 -10.67 -2.45 -22.54
N CYS A 357 -10.90 -3.75 -22.40
CA CYS A 357 -12.09 -4.45 -22.91
C CYS A 357 -12.82 -5.18 -21.77
N SER A 358 -14.04 -4.75 -21.44
CA SER A 358 -14.99 -5.51 -20.57
C SER A 358 -14.37 -6.19 -19.34
N GLY A 359 -13.64 -5.43 -18.51
CA GLY A 359 -13.02 -5.93 -17.27
C GLY A 359 -11.65 -6.61 -17.43
N GLN A 360 -11.11 -6.75 -18.64
CA GLN A 360 -9.77 -7.25 -18.91
C GLN A 360 -8.98 -6.26 -19.78
N THR A 361 -7.66 -6.20 -19.58
CA THR A 361 -6.76 -5.41 -20.43
C THR A 361 -6.05 -6.35 -21.41
N THR A 362 -6.36 -6.25 -22.70
CA THR A 362 -5.75 -7.08 -23.75
C THR A 362 -4.48 -6.43 -24.29
N VAL A 363 -3.58 -7.28 -24.81
CA VAL A 363 -2.34 -6.86 -25.48
C VAL A 363 -2.62 -6.74 -26.99
N GLY A 364 -2.55 -5.51 -27.51
CA GLY A 364 -2.62 -5.21 -28.94
C GLY A 364 -1.40 -5.74 -29.70
N LYS A 365 -1.51 -5.87 -31.03
CA LYS A 365 -0.42 -6.36 -31.88
C LYS A 365 0.68 -5.32 -32.08
N GLU A 366 1.83 -5.78 -32.60
CA GLU A 366 3.05 -5.01 -32.69
C GLU A 366 2.93 -3.75 -33.57
N SER A 367 2.80 -2.59 -32.93
CA SER A 367 3.23 -1.32 -33.50
C SER A 367 4.76 -1.19 -33.44
N ARG A 368 5.31 -0.24 -34.22
CA ARG A 368 6.72 0.12 -34.20
C ARG A 368 7.18 0.46 -32.77
N GLN A 369 8.22 -0.24 -32.33
CA GLN A 369 8.78 -0.09 -30.99
C GLN A 369 9.87 0.99 -30.98
N LEU A 370 9.76 1.94 -30.05
CA LEU A 370 10.77 2.95 -29.76
C LEU A 370 11.95 2.33 -28.99
N LYS A 371 13.18 2.72 -29.31
CA LYS A 371 14.42 2.26 -28.65
C LYS A 371 15.14 3.44 -28.00
N TRP A 372 15.98 3.18 -27.00
CA TRP A 372 16.67 4.25 -26.27
C TRP A 372 17.59 5.12 -27.15
N LEU A 373 18.12 4.57 -28.26
CA LEU A 373 18.94 5.32 -29.21
C LEU A 373 18.13 6.25 -30.14
N ASP A 374 16.82 6.01 -30.31
CA ASP A 374 15.92 6.70 -31.26
C ASP A 374 15.58 8.13 -30.83
N GLY A 375 15.40 9.08 -31.74
CA GLY A 375 15.21 10.51 -31.41
C GLY A 375 13.80 11.07 -31.67
N LYS A 376 13.73 12.40 -31.74
CA LYS A 376 12.53 13.19 -32.06
C LYS A 376 11.73 12.67 -33.27
N LYS A 377 12.43 12.28 -34.34
CA LYS A 377 11.81 11.82 -35.60
C LYS A 377 11.18 10.43 -35.43
N GLU A 378 11.94 9.51 -34.84
CA GLU A 378 11.51 8.13 -34.64
C GLU A 378 10.33 8.06 -33.66
N MET A 379 10.28 8.91 -32.62
CA MET A 379 9.10 9.01 -31.75
C MET A 379 7.85 9.47 -32.52
N ALA A 380 7.98 10.44 -33.43
CA ALA A 380 6.87 10.86 -34.28
C ALA A 380 6.39 9.73 -35.21
N GLU A 381 7.32 9.00 -35.83
CA GLU A 381 7.02 7.83 -36.68
C GLU A 381 6.35 6.69 -35.90
N CYS A 382 6.74 6.45 -34.64
CA CYS A 382 6.06 5.49 -33.76
C CYS A 382 4.64 5.92 -33.38
N LEU A 383 4.42 7.21 -33.09
CA LEU A 383 3.08 7.73 -32.77
C LEU A 383 2.15 7.72 -34.00
N GLU A 384 2.67 7.95 -35.19
CA GLU A 384 1.93 7.78 -36.44
C GLU A 384 1.53 6.31 -36.66
N ASP A 385 2.46 5.37 -36.53
CA ASP A 385 2.19 3.94 -36.69
C ASP A 385 1.13 3.42 -35.69
N VAL A 386 1.21 3.86 -34.42
CA VAL A 386 0.17 3.59 -33.42
C VAL A 386 -1.19 4.15 -33.84
N LEU A 387 -1.24 5.40 -34.33
CA LEU A 387 -2.49 6.01 -34.78
C LEU A 387 -3.10 5.23 -35.95
N GLN A 388 -2.30 4.81 -36.93
CA GLN A 388 -2.77 4.01 -38.07
C GLN A 388 -3.26 2.62 -37.65
N CYS A 389 -2.57 1.96 -36.72
CA CYS A 389 -3.02 0.69 -36.13
C CYS A 389 -4.40 0.86 -35.47
N VAL A 390 -4.56 1.84 -34.58
CA VAL A 390 -5.81 2.07 -33.83
C VAL A 390 -6.96 2.51 -34.74
N ARG A 391 -6.71 3.35 -35.75
CA ARG A 391 -7.72 3.72 -36.77
C ARG A 391 -8.29 2.50 -37.48
N LYS A 392 -7.41 1.59 -37.91
CA LYS A 392 -7.76 0.35 -38.61
C LYS A 392 -8.50 -0.64 -37.70
N GLU A 393 -8.04 -0.83 -36.47
CA GLU A 393 -8.67 -1.72 -35.49
C GLU A 393 -10.08 -1.25 -35.11
N ARG A 394 -10.27 0.05 -34.91
CA ARG A 394 -11.56 0.67 -34.53
C ARG A 394 -12.43 1.08 -35.71
N GLN A 395 -11.97 0.85 -36.95
CA GLN A 395 -12.64 1.25 -38.20
C GLN A 395 -13.04 2.74 -38.23
N ASN A 396 -12.19 3.60 -37.68
CA ASN A 396 -12.47 5.03 -37.52
C ASN A 396 -11.29 5.91 -37.99
N GLU A 397 -11.30 6.28 -39.27
CA GLU A 397 -10.30 7.18 -39.87
C GLU A 397 -10.26 8.58 -39.25
N ALA A 398 -11.38 9.05 -38.66
CA ALA A 398 -11.47 10.36 -38.03
C ALA A 398 -10.87 10.40 -36.61
N LEU A 399 -10.40 9.25 -36.08
CA LEU A 399 -9.77 9.16 -34.78
C LEU A 399 -8.45 9.96 -34.73
N LYS A 400 -8.21 10.63 -33.60
CA LYS A 400 -7.00 11.40 -33.28
C LYS A 400 -6.27 10.78 -32.09
N LEU A 401 -4.94 10.88 -32.04
CA LEU A 401 -4.10 10.39 -30.94
C LEU A 401 -3.60 11.56 -30.09
N LEU A 402 -3.72 11.44 -28.76
CA LEU A 402 -3.12 12.35 -27.79
C LEU A 402 -2.19 11.58 -26.85
N PHE A 403 -0.89 11.84 -26.95
CA PHE A 403 0.09 11.36 -25.98
C PHE A 403 0.38 12.45 -24.94
N ILE A 404 0.29 12.13 -23.66
CA ILE A 404 0.51 13.09 -22.57
C ILE A 404 1.82 12.75 -21.85
N ILE A 405 2.66 13.74 -21.60
CA ILE A 405 3.86 13.67 -20.77
C ILE A 405 3.65 14.61 -19.58
N ASP A 406 3.18 14.08 -18.45
CA ASP A 406 2.84 14.84 -17.25
C ASP A 406 4.07 15.08 -16.37
N GLY A 407 4.35 16.32 -15.99
CA GLY A 407 5.43 16.68 -15.07
C GLY A 407 6.82 16.75 -15.71
N ILE A 408 6.96 17.32 -16.92
CA ILE A 408 8.27 17.48 -17.58
C ILE A 408 9.28 18.32 -16.77
N ASP A 409 8.82 19.08 -15.76
CA ASP A 409 9.70 19.76 -14.81
C ASP A 409 10.35 18.84 -13.76
N GLU A 410 10.03 17.54 -13.79
CA GLU A 410 10.65 16.50 -12.97
C GLU A 410 11.73 15.71 -13.73
N ILE A 411 11.98 16.03 -15.02
CA ILE A 411 13.11 15.53 -15.79
C ILE A 411 14.40 16.22 -15.28
N TYR A 412 15.36 15.43 -14.81
CA TYR A 412 16.64 15.93 -14.29
C TYR A 412 17.76 15.89 -15.34
N GLU A 413 18.83 16.64 -15.09
CA GLU A 413 20.05 16.64 -15.89
C GLU A 413 21.03 15.59 -15.36
N GLU A 414 21.58 14.75 -16.23
CA GLU A 414 22.58 13.73 -15.88
C GLU A 414 23.85 13.92 -16.71
N GLY A 415 24.40 15.14 -16.65
CA GLY A 415 25.48 15.60 -17.54
C GLY A 415 25.03 15.61 -19.00
N ASN A 416 25.95 15.29 -19.92
CA ASN A 416 25.66 15.24 -21.37
C ASN A 416 24.88 13.98 -21.82
N LYS A 417 24.21 13.27 -20.91
CA LYS A 417 23.39 12.09 -21.26
C LYS A 417 22.05 12.50 -21.87
N LYS A 418 21.55 11.61 -22.73
CA LYS A 418 20.23 11.71 -23.34
C LYS A 418 19.12 11.62 -22.29
N ASN A 419 18.04 12.36 -22.50
CA ASN A 419 16.90 12.47 -21.59
C ASN A 419 15.57 12.52 -22.39
N ILE A 420 14.42 12.55 -21.71
CA ILE A 420 13.10 12.55 -22.36
C ILE A 420 12.89 13.75 -23.31
N PHE A 421 13.48 14.93 -23.05
CA PHE A 421 13.34 16.09 -23.95
C PHE A 421 13.90 15.82 -25.35
N ASP A 422 14.87 14.91 -25.48
CA ASP A 422 15.51 14.59 -26.75
C ASP A 422 14.65 13.67 -27.65
N PHE A 423 13.54 13.13 -27.09
CA PHE A 423 12.51 12.41 -27.84
C PHE A 423 11.34 13.30 -28.27
N ILE A 424 11.10 14.46 -27.63
CA ILE A 424 9.92 15.30 -27.91
C ILE A 424 10.01 15.85 -29.35
N PRO A 425 9.09 15.46 -30.26
CA PRO A 425 9.15 15.85 -31.67
C PRO A 425 9.08 17.36 -31.91
N LEU A 426 9.58 17.79 -33.06
CA LEU A 426 9.25 19.09 -33.63
C LEU A 426 7.82 19.08 -34.19
N ARG A 427 7.16 20.25 -34.26
CA ARG A 427 5.75 20.36 -34.72
C ARG A 427 5.56 19.85 -36.15
N ASP A 428 6.53 20.10 -37.01
CA ASP A 428 6.53 19.71 -38.43
C ASP A 428 6.69 18.19 -38.61
N GLN A 429 7.44 17.51 -37.73
CA GLN A 429 7.68 16.07 -37.74
C GLN A 429 6.46 15.21 -37.40
N LEU A 430 5.46 15.73 -36.67
CA LEU A 430 4.25 14.97 -36.32
C LEU A 430 3.38 14.69 -37.56
N ALA A 431 2.62 13.59 -37.55
CA ALA A 431 1.59 13.30 -38.55
C ALA A 431 0.25 14.01 -38.22
N GLU A 432 -0.64 14.13 -39.20
CA GLU A 432 -1.98 14.72 -39.00
C GLU A 432 -2.85 13.85 -38.08
N GLY A 433 -3.46 14.48 -37.09
CA GLY A 433 -4.20 13.82 -36.02
C GLY A 433 -3.35 13.32 -34.85
N VAL A 434 -2.03 13.55 -34.85
CA VAL A 434 -1.13 13.25 -33.72
C VAL A 434 -0.87 14.51 -32.89
N TYR A 435 -1.10 14.40 -31.59
CA TYR A 435 -0.93 15.48 -30.63
C TYR A 435 -0.12 15.02 -29.40
N ILE A 436 0.65 15.94 -28.82
CA ILE A 436 1.38 15.72 -27.57
C ILE A 436 1.01 16.83 -26.58
N LEU A 437 0.63 16.47 -25.35
CA LEU A 437 0.44 17.42 -24.25
C LEU A 437 1.55 17.27 -23.22
N LEU A 438 2.30 18.34 -22.97
CA LEU A 438 3.31 18.43 -21.93
C LEU A 438 2.72 19.17 -20.73
N THR A 439 2.98 18.74 -19.49
CA THR A 439 2.61 19.51 -18.29
C THR A 439 3.82 19.87 -17.43
N SER A 440 3.81 21.06 -16.83
CA SER A 440 4.93 21.58 -16.03
C SER A 440 4.45 22.43 -14.85
N ARG A 441 5.27 22.52 -13.79
CA ARG A 441 5.23 23.66 -12.85
C ARG A 441 5.40 24.99 -13.60
N ASN A 442 4.78 26.05 -13.10
CA ASN A 442 4.84 27.40 -13.68
C ASN A 442 5.82 28.35 -12.96
N GLY A 443 6.38 27.94 -11.82
CA GLY A 443 7.36 28.73 -11.06
C GLY A 443 6.76 29.73 -10.06
N ASP A 444 5.44 29.72 -9.80
CA ASP A 444 4.79 30.79 -9.03
C ASP A 444 5.06 30.77 -7.52
N THR A 445 5.24 29.58 -6.90
CA THR A 445 5.57 29.44 -5.47
C THR A 445 6.91 28.73 -5.19
N GLU A 446 7.38 27.89 -6.11
CA GLU A 446 8.71 27.26 -6.07
C GLU A 446 9.42 27.54 -7.40
N SER A 447 10.67 28.00 -7.37
CA SER A 447 11.44 28.24 -8.60
C SER A 447 11.78 26.94 -9.32
N LEU A 448 11.66 26.94 -10.65
CA LEU A 448 12.15 25.87 -11.51
C LEU A 448 13.69 25.88 -11.56
N SER A 449 14.33 24.72 -11.73
CA SER A 449 15.78 24.64 -11.97
C SER A 449 16.16 25.28 -13.31
N ASP A 450 17.39 25.80 -13.41
CA ASP A 450 17.88 26.47 -14.63
C ASP A 450 17.85 25.54 -15.85
N PHE A 451 18.17 24.25 -15.67
CA PHE A 451 18.03 23.20 -16.69
C PHE A 451 16.59 23.12 -17.23
N THR A 452 15.60 23.01 -16.33
CA THR A 452 14.18 22.94 -16.71
C THR A 452 13.73 24.22 -17.39
N GLN A 453 14.14 25.38 -16.91
CA GLN A 453 13.84 26.67 -17.55
C GLN A 453 14.41 26.73 -18.98
N GLY A 454 15.66 26.31 -19.17
CA GLY A 454 16.32 26.23 -20.47
C GLY A 454 15.62 25.28 -21.44
N LYS A 455 15.30 24.05 -21.02
CA LYS A 455 14.59 23.06 -21.83
C LYS A 455 13.16 23.52 -22.18
N LEU A 456 12.43 24.14 -21.25
CA LEU A 456 11.12 24.73 -21.54
C LEU A 456 11.21 25.90 -22.52
N ALA A 457 12.23 26.75 -22.42
CA ALA A 457 12.46 27.84 -23.38
C ALA A 457 12.80 27.30 -24.78
N GLN A 458 13.58 26.22 -24.87
CA GLN A 458 13.86 25.51 -26.12
C GLN A 458 12.57 24.93 -26.73
N LEU A 459 11.79 24.19 -25.95
CA LEU A 459 10.53 23.60 -26.39
C LEU A 459 9.53 24.65 -26.90
N ARG A 460 9.41 25.80 -26.23
CA ARG A 460 8.57 26.93 -26.68
C ARG A 460 8.99 27.52 -28.03
N LYS A 461 10.27 27.40 -28.40
CA LYS A 461 10.82 27.88 -29.67
C LYS A 461 10.71 26.84 -30.79
N GLU A 462 10.86 25.56 -30.48
CA GLU A 462 11.05 24.48 -31.45
C GLU A 462 9.78 23.62 -31.70
N SER A 463 8.99 23.36 -30.66
CA SER A 463 7.96 22.31 -30.68
C SER A 463 6.56 22.80 -30.30
N VAL A 464 6.45 23.62 -29.25
CA VAL A 464 5.14 24.00 -28.66
C VAL A 464 4.42 24.99 -29.57
N CYS A 465 3.18 24.66 -29.93
CA CYS A 465 2.30 25.50 -30.74
C CYS A 465 1.21 26.23 -29.94
N ALA A 466 0.84 25.73 -28.76
CA ALA A 466 -0.07 26.41 -27.84
C ALA A 466 0.32 26.16 -26.37
N GLU A 467 0.22 27.21 -25.54
CA GLU A 467 0.46 27.13 -24.09
C GLU A 467 -0.77 27.61 -23.31
N CYS A 468 -1.06 26.96 -22.17
CA CYS A 468 -1.94 27.48 -21.14
C CYS A 468 -1.19 27.59 -19.81
N ASN A 469 -0.97 28.82 -19.34
CA ASN A 469 -0.57 29.08 -17.97
C ASN A 469 -1.81 29.37 -17.11
N PHE A 470 -2.02 28.56 -16.08
CA PHE A 470 -3.11 28.67 -15.13
C PHE A 470 -2.52 28.97 -13.75
N THR A 471 -2.80 30.17 -13.24
CA THR A 471 -2.13 30.75 -12.07
C THR A 471 -3.12 31.40 -11.10
N LEU A 472 -2.93 31.21 -9.79
CA LEU A 472 -3.73 31.90 -8.77
C LEU A 472 -3.44 33.41 -8.67
N LYS A 473 -2.40 33.92 -9.34
CA LYS A 473 -2.18 35.36 -9.54
C LYS A 473 -3.27 35.97 -10.45
N ASN A 474 -3.91 35.15 -11.29
CA ASN A 474 -5.05 35.55 -12.10
C ASN A 474 -6.37 35.34 -11.33
N ASN A 475 -7.11 36.42 -11.10
CA ASN A 475 -8.40 36.41 -10.40
C ASN A 475 -9.47 35.50 -11.04
N SER A 476 -9.44 35.30 -12.36
CA SER A 476 -10.38 34.40 -13.05
C SER A 476 -10.09 32.93 -12.77
N ASP A 477 -8.81 32.56 -12.72
CA ASP A 477 -8.34 31.21 -12.42
C ASP A 477 -8.52 30.88 -10.95
N LYS A 478 -8.19 31.82 -10.05
CA LYS A 478 -8.47 31.68 -8.61
C LYS A 478 -9.96 31.46 -8.32
N LYS A 479 -10.86 32.18 -9.01
CA LYS A 479 -12.33 31.98 -8.91
C LYS A 479 -12.80 30.65 -9.50
N LEU A 480 -12.15 30.14 -10.55
CA LEU A 480 -12.51 28.82 -11.10
C LEU A 480 -12.01 27.70 -10.17
N TYR A 481 -10.77 27.78 -9.71
CA TYR A 481 -10.17 26.82 -8.80
C TYR A 481 -10.90 26.75 -7.45
N GLY A 482 -11.29 27.90 -6.89
CA GLY A 482 -12.14 27.94 -5.69
C GLY A 482 -13.51 27.25 -5.87
N ARG A 483 -14.07 27.24 -7.08
CA ARG A 483 -15.28 26.44 -7.40
C ARG A 483 -14.99 24.95 -7.49
N MET A 484 -13.78 24.53 -7.90
CA MET A 484 -13.37 23.12 -7.87
C MET A 484 -13.16 22.64 -6.43
N LEU A 485 -12.48 23.42 -5.58
CA LEU A 485 -12.31 23.11 -4.15
C LEU A 485 -13.66 23.00 -3.44
N ARG A 486 -14.59 23.92 -3.72
CA ARG A 486 -15.98 23.85 -3.27
C ARG A 486 -16.65 22.54 -3.71
N GLY A 487 -16.59 22.19 -4.99
CA GLY A 487 -17.19 20.96 -5.51
C GLY A 487 -16.67 19.71 -4.79
N TYR A 488 -15.36 19.63 -4.57
CA TYR A 488 -14.73 18.56 -3.79
C TYR A 488 -15.25 18.52 -2.35
N PHE A 489 -15.30 19.67 -1.66
CA PHE A 489 -15.81 19.75 -0.29
C PHE A 489 -17.28 19.37 -0.19
N THR A 490 -18.14 19.88 -1.09
CA THR A 490 -19.56 19.51 -1.15
C THR A 490 -19.77 18.01 -1.36
N GLU A 491 -18.97 17.37 -2.21
CA GLU A 491 -19.04 15.92 -2.41
C GLU A 491 -18.55 15.15 -1.17
N ALA A 492 -17.47 15.61 -0.52
CA ALA A 492 -17.00 15.05 0.74
C ALA A 492 -18.05 15.17 1.87
N CYS A 493 -18.80 16.28 1.95
CA CYS A 493 -19.87 16.49 2.92
C CYS A 493 -21.04 15.51 2.75
N LYS A 494 -21.46 15.21 1.50
CA LYS A 494 -22.49 14.19 1.22
C LYS A 494 -22.04 12.82 1.73
N ASN A 495 -20.79 12.48 1.42
CA ASN A 495 -20.17 11.20 1.77
C ASN A 495 -19.78 11.09 3.26
N SER A 496 -20.09 12.08 4.11
CA SER A 496 -19.76 12.10 5.53
C SER A 496 -20.94 12.40 6.45
N GLY A 497 -22.18 12.33 5.96
CA GLY A 497 -23.38 12.63 6.75
C GLY A 497 -23.47 14.07 7.25
N ALA A 498 -22.76 15.03 6.64
CA ALA A 498 -22.72 16.42 7.08
C ALA A 498 -24.00 17.23 6.77
N GLU A 499 -25.14 16.55 6.57
CA GLU A 499 -26.43 17.17 6.27
C GLU A 499 -26.92 18.06 7.43
N GLY A 500 -26.59 17.70 8.67
CA GLY A 500 -26.95 18.46 9.87
C GLY A 500 -26.14 19.75 10.11
N VAL A 501 -25.07 20.00 9.35
CA VAL A 501 -24.29 21.26 9.49
C VAL A 501 -24.92 22.34 8.59
N PRO A 502 -25.24 23.55 9.13
CA PRO A 502 -25.79 24.63 8.32
C PRO A 502 -24.92 25.02 7.12
N GLU A 503 -25.54 25.36 5.99
CA GLU A 503 -24.80 25.75 4.77
C GLU A 503 -23.98 27.05 4.95
N GLU A 504 -24.44 27.98 5.78
CA GLU A 504 -23.66 29.17 6.15
C GLU A 504 -22.36 28.81 6.89
N GLU A 505 -22.43 27.78 7.74
CA GLU A 505 -21.29 27.32 8.54
C GLU A 505 -20.30 26.51 7.68
N LYS A 506 -20.81 25.60 6.83
CA LYS A 506 -20.04 24.93 5.78
C LYS A 506 -19.29 25.92 4.90
N GLU A 507 -19.93 27.01 4.49
CA GLU A 507 -19.32 28.05 3.66
C GLU A 507 -18.20 28.80 4.40
N ALA A 508 -18.44 29.16 5.65
CA ALA A 508 -17.46 29.84 6.49
C ALA A 508 -16.21 28.96 6.74
N VAL A 509 -16.43 27.67 7.03
CA VAL A 509 -15.36 26.68 7.19
C VAL A 509 -14.61 26.46 5.86
N LEU A 510 -15.29 26.25 4.75
CA LEU A 510 -14.68 26.09 3.41
C LEU A 510 -13.75 27.26 3.07
N LYS A 511 -14.18 28.50 3.36
CA LYS A 511 -13.37 29.69 3.14
C LYS A 511 -12.10 29.66 4.01
N LYS A 512 -12.25 29.36 5.30
CA LYS A 512 -11.13 29.26 6.25
C LYS A 512 -10.13 28.17 5.83
N MET A 513 -10.60 27.00 5.42
CA MET A 513 -9.77 25.92 4.87
C MET A 513 -8.96 26.37 3.65
N CYS A 514 -9.58 27.08 2.69
CA CYS A 514 -8.88 27.57 1.50
C CYS A 514 -7.76 28.57 1.84
N GLU A 515 -7.97 29.39 2.88
CA GLU A 515 -7.00 30.37 3.37
C GLU A 515 -5.82 29.68 4.10
N GLU A 516 -6.09 28.78 5.05
CA GLU A 516 -5.04 28.04 5.79
C GLU A 516 -4.24 27.10 4.90
N ALA A 517 -4.91 26.37 4.01
CA ALA A 517 -4.27 25.52 2.99
C ALA A 517 -3.53 26.32 1.89
N LYS A 518 -3.60 27.66 1.91
CA LYS A 518 -3.03 28.55 0.87
C LYS A 518 -3.43 28.13 -0.55
N TYR A 519 -4.65 27.62 -0.72
CA TYR A 519 -5.18 27.06 -1.97
C TYR A 519 -4.38 25.87 -2.56
N ARG A 520 -3.55 25.18 -1.77
CA ARG A 520 -2.92 23.91 -2.17
C ARG A 520 -3.90 22.76 -1.91
N PHE A 521 -4.16 21.94 -2.93
CA PHE A 521 -5.13 20.84 -2.80
C PHE A 521 -4.72 19.79 -1.75
N VAL A 522 -3.40 19.58 -1.60
CA VAL A 522 -2.83 18.65 -0.61
C VAL A 522 -3.18 19.08 0.82
N ASP A 523 -2.87 20.32 1.17
CA ASP A 523 -3.12 20.89 2.49
C ASP A 523 -4.65 21.00 2.75
N PHE A 524 -5.42 21.33 1.70
CA PHE A 524 -6.88 21.40 1.73
C PHE A 524 -7.51 20.02 2.02
N ARG A 525 -7.03 18.93 1.41
CA ARG A 525 -7.52 17.57 1.65
C ARG A 525 -7.38 17.16 3.12
N LEU A 526 -6.29 17.54 3.79
CA LEU A 526 -6.08 17.29 5.23
C LEU A 526 -7.18 17.96 6.07
N TYR A 527 -7.47 19.24 5.82
CA TYR A 527 -8.55 19.94 6.53
C TYR A 527 -9.94 19.34 6.24
N VAL A 528 -10.21 18.90 5.00
CA VAL A 528 -11.46 18.20 4.68
C VAL A 528 -11.59 16.90 5.48
N THR A 529 -10.52 16.12 5.63
CA THR A 529 -10.52 14.92 6.49
C THR A 529 -10.83 15.26 7.95
N LEU A 530 -10.15 16.27 8.54
CA LEU A 530 -10.42 16.71 9.91
C LEU A 530 -11.88 17.18 10.11
N PHE A 531 -12.46 17.86 9.12
CA PHE A 531 -13.86 18.28 9.17
C PHE A 531 -14.83 17.11 9.12
N LYS A 532 -14.63 16.13 8.21
CA LYS A 532 -15.47 14.92 8.15
C LYS A 532 -15.53 14.24 9.51
N GLU A 533 -14.38 14.15 10.19
CA GLU A 533 -14.27 13.53 11.50
C GLU A 533 -14.94 14.34 12.62
N ALA A 534 -14.76 15.66 12.62
CA ALA A 534 -15.41 16.52 13.60
C ALA A 534 -16.94 16.39 13.51
N VAL A 535 -17.49 16.34 12.30
CA VAL A 535 -18.91 16.06 12.05
C VAL A 535 -19.31 14.66 12.55
N LYS A 536 -18.57 13.61 12.15
CA LYS A 536 -18.83 12.20 12.54
C LYS A 536 -18.91 12.00 14.06
N ASN A 537 -18.08 12.70 14.83
CA ASN A 537 -18.06 12.60 16.30
C ASN A 537 -18.90 13.66 17.03
N HIS A 538 -19.72 14.45 16.33
CA HIS A 538 -20.47 15.58 16.90
C HIS A 538 -19.59 16.58 17.67
N ARG A 539 -18.34 16.76 17.24
CA ARG A 539 -17.39 17.74 17.78
C ARG A 539 -17.63 19.09 17.12
N ASN A 540 -17.26 20.16 17.83
CA ASN A 540 -17.22 21.49 17.24
C ASN A 540 -16.20 21.50 16.06
N ILE A 541 -16.72 21.73 14.85
CA ILE A 541 -15.95 21.71 13.59
C ILE A 541 -14.86 22.79 13.54
N TRP A 542 -14.97 23.86 14.34
CA TRP A 542 -13.98 24.93 14.37
C TRP A 542 -12.69 24.53 15.09
N THR A 543 -12.72 23.47 15.91
CA THR A 543 -11.55 22.99 16.67
C THR A 543 -10.42 22.46 15.77
N ILE A 544 -10.72 22.14 14.51
CA ILE A 544 -9.71 21.80 13.48
C ILE A 544 -8.76 22.96 13.14
N PHE A 545 -9.05 24.17 13.65
CA PHE A 545 -8.24 25.38 13.52
C PHE A 545 -7.73 25.93 14.87
N ASP A 546 -8.11 25.34 16.01
CA ASP A 546 -7.78 25.87 17.35
C ASP A 546 -6.30 25.69 17.68
N GLU A 547 -5.75 24.53 17.33
CA GLU A 547 -4.32 24.41 17.20
C GLU A 547 -3.88 25.23 15.98
N LYS A 548 -3.01 26.22 16.23
CA LYS A 548 -2.36 27.06 15.20
C LYS A 548 -1.59 26.25 14.13
N ASP A 549 -1.51 24.94 14.34
CA ASP A 549 -0.91 23.97 13.45
C ASP A 549 -1.81 22.74 13.29
N GLY A 550 -2.59 22.67 12.21
CA GLY A 550 -3.47 21.53 11.91
C GLY A 550 -2.77 20.18 11.75
N ARG A 551 -1.43 20.15 11.72
CA ARG A 551 -0.62 18.92 11.78
C ARG A 551 -0.71 18.23 13.15
N LYS A 552 -0.73 18.97 14.25
CA LYS A 552 -0.81 18.41 15.62
C LYS A 552 -2.20 17.86 15.91
N ALA A 553 -3.25 18.58 15.50
CA ALA A 553 -4.63 18.12 15.61
C ALA A 553 -4.86 16.83 14.81
N PHE A 554 -4.18 16.68 13.67
CA PHE A 554 -4.16 15.44 12.90
C PHE A 554 -3.47 14.29 13.67
N PHE A 555 -2.31 14.49 14.28
CA PHE A 555 -1.65 13.44 15.10
C PHE A 555 -2.49 13.02 16.32
N ALA A 556 -3.03 13.98 17.08
CA ALA A 556 -3.91 13.69 18.21
C ALA A 556 -5.17 12.90 17.79
N TYR A 557 -5.73 13.21 16.61
CA TYR A 557 -6.80 12.43 16.00
C TYR A 557 -6.35 11.00 15.63
N MET A 558 -5.22 10.86 14.92
CA MET A 558 -4.71 9.55 14.50
C MET A 558 -4.42 8.64 15.69
N ARG A 559 -3.90 9.17 16.80
CA ARG A 559 -3.73 8.44 18.06
C ARG A 559 -5.04 7.88 18.59
N GLN A 560 -6.10 8.69 18.55
CA GLN A 560 -7.43 8.28 18.98
C GLN A 560 -8.01 7.17 18.08
N VAL A 561 -7.79 7.20 16.77
CA VAL A 561 -8.32 6.19 15.84
C VAL A 561 -7.57 4.86 15.89
N LEU A 562 -6.25 4.93 15.98
CA LEU A 562 -5.36 3.77 15.89
C LEU A 562 -5.24 2.97 17.19
N GLY A 563 -5.36 3.64 18.35
CA GLY A 563 -4.94 3.06 19.62
C GLY A 563 -3.41 2.95 19.73
N GLU A 564 -2.92 2.74 20.95
CA GLU A 564 -1.50 2.97 21.26
C GLU A 564 -0.52 2.07 20.48
N LYS A 565 -0.79 0.76 20.29
CA LYS A 565 0.12 -0.16 19.55
C LYS A 565 0.31 0.27 18.10
N VAL A 566 -0.78 0.50 17.36
CA VAL A 566 -0.69 0.87 15.94
C VAL A 566 -0.21 2.32 15.79
N TYR A 567 -0.58 3.23 16.70
CA TYR A 567 -0.03 4.60 16.71
C TYR A 567 1.48 4.63 17.01
N HIS A 568 1.96 3.76 17.91
CA HIS A 568 3.38 3.63 18.23
C HIS A 568 4.19 3.11 17.05
N LYS A 569 3.74 2.00 16.41
CA LYS A 569 4.38 1.46 15.20
C LYS A 569 4.33 2.49 14.05
N ALA A 570 3.22 3.20 13.87
CA ALA A 570 3.12 4.31 12.93
C ALA A 570 4.13 5.43 13.24
N GLY A 571 4.26 5.80 14.51
CA GLY A 571 5.23 6.80 14.98
C GLY A 571 6.67 6.44 14.64
N ARG A 572 7.09 5.19 14.92
CA ARG A 572 8.40 4.66 14.55
C ARG A 572 8.64 4.72 13.03
N ILE A 573 7.70 4.23 12.23
CA ILE A 573 7.78 4.26 10.75
C ILE A 573 7.88 5.70 10.22
N LEU A 574 7.05 6.62 10.73
CA LEU A 574 7.08 8.03 10.34
C LEU A 574 8.38 8.69 10.73
N LEU A 575 8.90 8.39 11.93
CA LEU A 575 10.16 8.93 12.42
C LEU A 575 11.34 8.46 11.57
N ILE A 576 11.40 7.16 11.24
CA ILE A 576 12.35 6.58 10.26
C ILE A 576 12.36 7.41 8.96
N ILE A 577 11.18 7.66 8.39
CA ILE A 577 11.01 8.45 7.15
C ILE A 577 11.42 9.92 7.34
N ALA A 578 11.16 10.50 8.50
CA ALA A 578 11.41 11.93 8.77
C ALA A 578 12.86 12.23 9.15
N THR A 579 13.62 11.27 9.68
CA THR A 579 15.03 11.46 10.07
C THR A 579 16.02 10.83 9.10
N ALA A 580 15.55 10.10 8.08
CA ALA A 580 16.41 9.53 7.07
C ALA A 580 17.20 10.59 6.28
N TYR A 581 18.53 10.44 6.28
CA TYR A 581 19.42 11.30 5.49
C TYR A 581 19.31 11.07 3.98
N CYS A 582 18.96 9.84 3.59
CA CYS A 582 18.68 9.46 2.21
C CYS A 582 17.22 8.97 2.09
N PRO A 583 16.58 9.07 0.90
CA PRO A 583 15.23 8.56 0.72
C PRO A 583 15.17 7.05 0.93
N LEU A 584 14.22 6.57 1.76
CA LEU A 584 14.07 5.15 2.14
C LEU A 584 12.93 4.46 1.39
N THR A 585 13.20 3.28 0.84
CA THR A 585 12.15 2.45 0.26
C THR A 585 11.18 1.97 1.33
N VAL A 586 9.95 1.61 1.00
CA VAL A 586 9.00 0.93 1.89
C VAL A 586 9.59 -0.38 2.37
N LYS A 587 10.45 -1.05 1.57
CA LYS A 587 11.23 -2.20 2.06
C LYS A 587 12.35 -1.80 3.01
N ASP A 588 12.93 -0.62 2.85
CA ASP A 588 13.96 -0.09 3.75
C ASP A 588 13.31 0.43 5.04
N CYS A 589 12.09 0.99 5.00
CA CYS A 589 11.28 1.32 6.16
C CYS A 589 10.80 0.06 6.89
N VAL A 590 10.36 -0.97 6.15
CA VAL A 590 10.05 -2.30 6.72
C VAL A 590 11.31 -2.89 7.36
N PHE A 591 12.46 -2.82 6.68
CA PHE A 591 13.73 -3.29 7.23
C PHE A 591 14.16 -2.48 8.46
N LEU A 592 14.07 -1.15 8.44
CA LEU A 592 14.49 -0.30 9.56
C LEU A 592 13.51 -0.32 10.75
N GLU A 593 12.27 -0.77 10.55
CA GLU A 593 11.31 -0.97 11.62
C GLU A 593 11.40 -2.40 12.19
N GLU A 594 11.36 -3.42 11.32
CA GLU A 594 11.24 -4.84 11.69
C GLU A 594 12.61 -5.57 11.73
N MET A 595 13.72 -4.89 11.39
CA MET A 595 15.08 -5.45 11.17
C MET A 595 15.13 -6.57 10.10
N GLU A 596 14.14 -6.61 9.20
CA GLU A 596 13.81 -7.81 8.44
C GLU A 596 13.82 -7.64 6.92
N THR A 597 14.53 -8.52 6.20
CA THR A 597 14.41 -8.62 4.73
C THR A 597 13.13 -9.36 4.33
N GLY A 598 12.15 -8.62 3.82
CA GLY A 598 10.88 -9.17 3.32
C GLY A 598 9.76 -9.27 4.35
N GLY A 599 9.80 -8.42 5.39
CA GLY A 599 8.76 -8.29 6.42
C GLY A 599 7.39 -7.81 5.90
N ASN A 600 6.50 -7.39 6.80
CA ASN A 600 5.09 -7.18 6.51
C ASN A 600 4.81 -5.84 5.80
N ILE A 601 5.33 -5.71 4.58
CA ILE A 601 5.16 -4.58 3.66
C ILE A 601 3.70 -4.10 3.61
N THR A 602 2.71 -4.97 3.75
CA THR A 602 1.31 -4.59 3.57
C THR A 602 0.69 -3.92 4.80
N GLU A 603 1.07 -4.36 6.01
CA GLU A 603 0.71 -3.66 7.24
C GLU A 603 1.33 -2.25 7.25
N ILE A 604 2.62 -2.18 6.90
CA ILE A 604 3.33 -0.90 6.82
C ILE A 604 2.74 -0.01 5.72
N LEU A 605 2.35 -0.55 4.56
CA LEU A 605 1.62 0.22 3.54
C LEU A 605 0.25 0.72 4.04
N ALA A 606 -0.52 -0.09 4.77
CA ALA A 606 -1.81 0.33 5.32
C ALA A 606 -1.64 1.44 6.37
N ILE A 607 -0.67 1.30 7.27
CA ILE A 607 -0.30 2.35 8.24
C ILE A 607 0.12 3.62 7.50
N LEU A 608 1.06 3.51 6.54
CA LEU A 608 1.54 4.64 5.74
C LEU A 608 0.38 5.34 5.04
N GLN A 609 -0.56 4.60 4.44
CA GLN A 609 -1.73 5.15 3.77
C GLN A 609 -2.59 6.02 4.70
N MET A 610 -2.74 5.67 5.98
CA MET A 610 -3.47 6.51 6.94
C MET A 610 -2.81 7.89 7.14
N PHE A 611 -1.50 7.98 6.92
CA PHE A 611 -0.70 9.21 6.93
C PHE A 611 -0.38 9.72 5.52
N GLU A 612 -1.11 9.29 4.48
CA GLU A 612 -0.92 9.74 3.09
C GLU A 612 -1.11 11.26 2.94
N SER A 613 -1.74 11.92 3.91
CA SER A 613 -1.88 13.38 3.98
C SER A 613 -0.51 14.05 4.16
N LEU A 614 0.40 13.45 4.93
CA LEU A 614 1.73 13.93 5.28
C LEU A 614 2.84 13.39 4.37
N LEU A 615 2.64 12.22 3.77
CA LEU A 615 3.66 11.48 3.03
C LEU A 615 3.50 11.58 1.50
N VAL A 616 4.60 11.74 0.78
CA VAL A 616 4.67 11.49 -0.67
C VAL A 616 5.34 10.14 -0.89
N TYR A 617 4.66 9.26 -1.62
CA TYR A 617 5.30 8.06 -2.13
C TYR A 617 5.98 8.36 -3.45
N LYS A 618 7.27 8.05 -3.49
CA LYS A 618 8.05 7.85 -4.70
C LYS A 618 8.20 6.35 -4.97
N ARG A 619 9.00 6.00 -5.97
CA ARG A 619 9.91 4.85 -6.01
C ARG A 619 11.33 5.46 -6.18
N THR A 620 12.43 4.70 -6.27
CA THR A 620 13.73 5.30 -6.66
C THR A 620 14.46 4.55 -7.76
N GLY A 621 15.12 5.33 -8.61
CA GLY A 621 15.98 4.86 -9.70
C GLY A 621 17.44 4.63 -9.32
N ILE A 622 17.75 4.42 -8.04
CA ILE A 622 19.10 4.03 -7.61
C ILE A 622 19.30 2.58 -8.06
N ALA A 623 20.30 2.33 -8.92
CA ALA A 623 20.51 1.04 -9.58
C ALA A 623 20.73 -0.15 -8.61
N GLU A 624 21.13 0.14 -7.37
CA GLU A 624 21.34 -0.84 -6.31
C GLU A 624 20.03 -1.27 -5.60
N ILE A 625 18.91 -0.52 -5.78
CA ILE A 625 17.68 -0.68 -4.98
C ILE A 625 16.42 -0.99 -5.82
N ASN A 626 16.57 -1.72 -6.94
CA ASN A 626 15.54 -2.57 -7.58
C ASN A 626 14.06 -2.08 -7.53
N ASN A 627 13.77 -0.89 -8.07
CA ASN A 627 12.40 -0.44 -8.39
C ASN A 627 11.40 -0.34 -7.20
N HIS A 628 11.88 -0.15 -5.96
CA HIS A 628 11.02 -0.11 -4.77
C HIS A 628 10.38 1.25 -4.50
N THR A 629 9.15 1.26 -3.94
CA THR A 629 8.43 2.48 -3.52
C THR A 629 9.19 3.13 -2.39
N ILE A 630 9.40 4.44 -2.41
CA ILE A 630 10.07 5.24 -1.36
C ILE A 630 9.04 6.10 -0.65
N ALA A 631 9.16 6.24 0.67
CA ALA A 631 8.30 7.12 1.44
C ALA A 631 9.12 8.33 1.90
N GLU A 632 8.59 9.53 1.67
CA GLU A 632 9.17 10.79 2.13
C GLU A 632 8.08 11.68 2.72
N CYS A 633 8.45 12.62 3.58
CA CYS A 633 7.56 13.72 3.97
C CYS A 633 7.26 14.61 2.76
N LYS A 634 6.00 15.00 2.50
CA LYS A 634 5.67 15.86 1.32
C LYS A 634 6.38 17.21 1.33
N ASN A 635 6.75 17.69 2.51
CA ASN A 635 7.51 18.90 2.75
C ASN A 635 8.21 18.84 4.12
N GLU A 636 9.25 19.67 4.26
CA GLU A 636 10.04 19.90 5.49
C GLU A 636 9.16 20.20 6.71
N LYS A 637 8.03 20.88 6.53
CA LYS A 637 7.08 21.17 7.60
C LYS A 637 6.38 19.92 8.16
N TYR A 638 6.11 18.90 7.36
CA TYR A 638 5.61 17.63 7.88
C TYR A 638 6.72 16.84 8.59
N GLN A 639 7.94 16.91 8.07
CA GLN A 639 9.13 16.31 8.68
C GLN A 639 9.38 16.88 10.09
N GLU A 640 9.42 18.20 10.24
CA GLU A 640 9.51 18.89 11.54
C GLU A 640 8.40 18.45 12.52
N ALA A 641 7.15 18.33 12.03
CA ALA A 641 6.01 17.99 12.87
C ALA A 641 6.04 16.52 13.33
N ILE A 642 6.50 15.59 12.47
CA ILE A 642 6.72 14.18 12.83
C ILE A 642 7.82 14.08 13.89
N VAL A 643 8.96 14.76 13.71
CA VAL A 643 10.07 14.75 14.67
C VAL A 643 9.65 15.35 16.02
N GLN A 644 8.80 16.38 16.03
CA GLN A 644 8.27 16.97 17.27
C GLN A 644 7.29 16.05 18.03
N GLU A 645 6.48 15.25 17.32
CA GLU A 645 5.51 14.34 17.93
C GLU A 645 6.15 13.03 18.39
N PHE A 646 7.02 12.44 17.55
CA PHE A 646 7.53 11.08 17.74
C PHE A 646 9.01 11.00 18.13
N GLY A 647 9.73 12.13 18.27
CA GLY A 647 11.17 12.14 18.48
C GLY A 647 11.68 11.33 19.68
N GLY A 648 10.84 11.11 20.71
CA GLY A 648 11.17 10.25 21.85
C GLY A 648 11.27 8.74 21.52
N LEU A 649 10.78 8.30 20.36
CA LEU A 649 10.88 6.91 19.89
C LEU A 649 12.21 6.62 19.18
N MET A 650 13.09 7.62 19.02
CA MET A 650 14.38 7.44 18.35
C MET A 650 15.33 6.55 19.16
N ASP A 651 15.33 6.70 20.49
CA ASP A 651 16.23 5.94 21.36
C ASP A 651 15.94 4.43 21.24
N GLU A 652 14.66 4.03 21.20
CA GLU A 652 14.23 2.64 21.00
C GLU A 652 14.69 2.06 19.65
N LEU A 653 14.55 2.84 18.57
CA LEU A 653 14.99 2.43 17.24
C LEU A 653 16.52 2.25 17.20
N VAL A 654 17.26 3.17 17.79
CA VAL A 654 18.73 3.13 17.83
C VAL A 654 19.23 1.95 18.66
N GLU A 655 18.62 1.65 19.80
CA GLU A 655 18.96 0.46 20.60
C GLU A 655 18.76 -0.84 19.81
N GLU A 656 17.64 -0.99 19.10
CA GLU A 656 17.35 -2.17 18.26
C GLU A 656 18.32 -2.27 17.06
N TRP A 657 18.67 -1.15 16.42
CA TRP A 657 19.64 -1.12 15.32
C TRP A 657 21.06 -1.45 15.77
N ILE A 658 21.48 -0.99 16.95
CA ILE A 658 22.78 -1.37 17.53
C ILE A 658 22.82 -2.86 17.81
N GLY A 659 21.77 -3.41 18.44
CA GLY A 659 21.66 -4.85 18.71
C GLY A 659 21.77 -5.72 17.44
N PHE A 660 21.16 -5.30 16.33
CA PHE A 660 21.26 -5.99 15.04
C PHE A 660 22.65 -5.87 14.38
N ILE A 661 23.40 -4.79 14.63
CA ILE A 661 24.75 -4.59 14.09
C ILE A 661 25.80 -5.38 14.91
N GLU A 662 25.54 -5.60 16.20
CA GLU A 662 26.44 -6.35 17.10
C GLU A 662 26.25 -7.89 17.04
N SER A 663 25.16 -8.38 16.41
CA SER A 663 24.83 -9.80 16.23
C SER A 663 25.37 -10.43 14.94
#